data_AF-A0AA40CFY8-F1
#
_entry.id   AF-A0AA40CFY8-F1
#
_cell.length_a   1.000
_cell.length_b   1.000
_cell.length_c   1.000
_cell.angle_alpha   90.00
_cell.angle_beta   90.00
_cell.angle_gamma   90.00
#
_symmetry.space_group_name_H-M   'P 1'
#
loop_
_entity.id
_entity.type
_entity.pdbx_description
1 polymer ?
#
loop_
_entity_poly.entity_id
_entity_poly.type
_entity_poly.pdbx_seq_one_letter_code
_entity_poly.pdbx_strand_id
1 'polypeptide(L)'
;MNSLTRKRRASTSPTRDDPISGKIAKIPPLDHTADVAVTRPSPSLEADDDEISAIEVDDEVSATELSDSSSESQHSYGNDGDDDLRGGEDEGGDESWCDEEEEEDGREWDDNEDPMSPSWVKQLNEFIITGKETIVSCTAMLIERDEIRDRFWTEMHDLNSRDGTPSDCAFELFDRYGRLRREYYEHEIRNGTGVWGAELDQGDILLIEEIHVDKDWRRRGLGAKVVKAVLDEARTESFAGFVALVTPGALRDDLDPYSERDDFNADALVQAGIAEVFWRSLGFRRVGTSSWFAFTDDPDHPSRHLDASEDWQDPHPSASQLPIHRVWNFVHGKLMDDDISDSDCLAELQKYMPPYMEDPAWCCPDSVGNTILHYAAIHSRTEVIRYIMSKTPEMLSMRNYDGYTPLEALRGEMEFRRTRTKAYAAKDSYGAWCGTGAESDIFAGYPPSIIESVEVLSGIQVLGAHELSETTPKATENKMISENIHLSDVFMAQRTLQLKYGCTCGECIDGFLSPRMRFALQHQAKTQHDTMSDTIEDMSGVRWLRFSEDKLKYLPSHVQQELEKNELLRRGFVDLFDLVAVCLRQRRVPKESNISLVWREMKGSLPLIESFLERGGTITAVASIVFYCARDQDYLAGNIYSRVDLGDDFNGLPTCRNDLEYGFVSNMCGYNLLNRSLGGI
;
A
#
# COMPACT_ATOMS: atom_id res chain seq x y z
N MET A 1 25.22 -57.27 -5.19
CA MET A 1 24.37 -58.38 -5.69
C MET A 1 23.13 -57.77 -6.31
N ASN A 2 22.98 -57.93 -7.63
CA ASN A 2 21.80 -57.82 -8.52
C ASN A 2 20.90 -56.55 -8.40
N SER A 3 20.45 -55.87 -9.45
CA SER A 3 20.51 -56.10 -10.90
C SER A 3 19.77 -54.93 -11.60
N LEU A 4 20.37 -54.37 -12.67
CA LEU A 4 19.76 -53.88 -13.94
C LEU A 4 18.62 -52.81 -13.85
N THR A 5 18.59 -51.72 -14.61
CA THR A 5 18.81 -51.61 -16.07
C THR A 5 19.12 -50.17 -16.50
N ARG A 6 19.92 -50.12 -17.56
CA ARG A 6 20.50 -49.02 -18.33
C ARG A 6 19.50 -48.50 -19.39
N LYS A 7 19.49 -47.19 -19.67
CA LYS A 7 19.35 -46.68 -21.06
C LYS A 7 19.97 -45.28 -21.20
N ARG A 8 21.03 -45.21 -22.03
CA ARG A 8 21.70 -44.02 -22.58
C ARG A 8 21.03 -43.65 -23.91
N ARG A 9 21.06 -42.36 -24.28
CA ARG A 9 21.43 -41.82 -25.61
C ARG A 9 21.50 -40.29 -25.47
N ALA A 10 22.65 -39.61 -25.55
CA ALA A 10 23.67 -39.48 -26.60
C ALA A 10 23.47 -38.18 -27.41
N SER A 11 24.36 -37.24 -27.12
CA SER A 11 24.75 -36.04 -27.87
C SER A 11 25.33 -36.37 -29.25
N THR A 12 25.01 -35.57 -30.27
CA THR A 12 25.86 -35.32 -31.45
C THR A 12 25.38 -34.07 -32.19
N SER A 13 26.20 -33.02 -32.20
CA SER A 13 26.50 -32.17 -33.38
C SER A 13 27.88 -32.62 -33.92
N PRO A 14 28.50 -32.07 -34.99
CA PRO A 14 28.12 -31.00 -35.95
C PRO A 14 28.43 -31.33 -37.44
N THR A 15 28.06 -30.46 -38.39
CA THR A 15 28.78 -30.09 -39.67
C THR A 15 27.91 -29.08 -40.44
N ARG A 16 28.25 -27.79 -40.53
CA ARG A 16 29.05 -27.11 -41.58
C ARG A 16 28.71 -27.52 -43.02
N ASP A 17 28.04 -26.62 -43.75
CA ASP A 17 28.27 -26.30 -45.18
C ASP A 17 27.57 -24.97 -45.53
N ASP A 18 28.35 -24.05 -46.12
CA ASP A 18 27.98 -22.81 -46.82
C ASP A 18 28.62 -22.91 -48.24
N PRO A 19 28.36 -22.04 -49.24
CA PRO A 19 27.17 -21.22 -49.54
C PRO A 19 26.79 -21.31 -51.05
N ILE A 20 25.55 -20.99 -51.45
CA ILE A 20 25.23 -20.66 -52.86
C ILE A 20 24.30 -19.45 -52.95
N SER A 21 24.76 -18.48 -53.73
CA SER A 21 24.15 -17.21 -54.09
C SER A 21 22.80 -17.31 -54.82
N GLY A 22 21.88 -16.41 -54.50
CA GLY A 22 20.68 -16.13 -55.30
C GLY A 22 20.27 -14.65 -55.15
N LYS A 23 20.48 -13.88 -56.21
CA LYS A 23 20.17 -12.44 -56.35
C LYS A 23 18.68 -12.15 -56.21
N ILE A 24 18.28 -11.15 -55.41
CA ILE A 24 17.05 -10.34 -55.60
C ILE A 24 17.37 -8.86 -55.29
N ALA A 25 16.64 -7.97 -55.96
CA ALA A 25 16.97 -6.62 -56.36
C ALA A 25 17.11 -5.54 -55.27
N LYS A 26 17.98 -4.57 -55.56
CA LYS A 26 18.20 -3.30 -54.86
C LYS A 26 17.01 -2.36 -55.03
N ILE A 27 16.58 -1.74 -53.93
CA ILE A 27 15.80 -0.49 -53.89
C ILE A 27 16.70 0.54 -53.16
N PRO A 28 16.83 1.80 -53.64
CA PRO A 28 17.86 2.72 -53.16
C PRO A 28 17.49 3.39 -51.82
N PRO A 29 18.49 3.85 -51.03
CA PRO A 29 18.27 4.48 -49.75
C PRO A 29 17.89 5.95 -49.93
N LEU A 30 16.89 6.42 -49.19
CA LEU A 30 16.63 7.85 -49.02
C LEU A 30 17.36 8.30 -47.76
N ASP A 31 18.47 8.95 -48.04
CA ASP A 31 19.34 9.73 -47.18
C ASP A 31 18.65 11.06 -46.84
N HIS A 32 18.45 11.34 -45.55
CA HIS A 32 18.34 12.69 -44.98
C HIS A 32 18.50 12.58 -43.45
N THR A 33 19.72 12.32 -42.98
CA THR A 33 20.12 12.68 -41.62
C THR A 33 20.70 14.09 -41.66
N ALA A 34 19.96 15.07 -41.17
CA ALA A 34 20.55 16.34 -40.77
C ALA A 34 21.01 16.19 -39.31
N ASP A 35 22.32 16.07 -39.13
CA ASP A 35 23.00 16.28 -37.86
C ASP A 35 22.67 17.67 -37.32
N VAL A 36 22.30 17.77 -36.04
CA VAL A 36 22.44 19.01 -35.28
C VAL A 36 23.33 18.71 -34.08
N ALA A 37 24.55 19.23 -34.14
CA ALA A 37 25.55 19.15 -33.10
C ALA A 37 25.20 20.10 -31.93
N VAL A 38 25.30 19.60 -30.71
CA VAL A 38 25.22 20.42 -29.48
C VAL A 38 26.62 20.90 -29.11
N THR A 39 26.87 22.20 -29.24
CA THR A 39 28.05 22.85 -28.65
C THR A 39 27.63 23.75 -27.49
N ARG A 40 28.18 23.47 -26.30
CA ARG A 40 28.11 24.35 -25.11
C ARG A 40 28.82 25.68 -25.35
N PRO A 41 28.36 26.74 -24.69
CA PRO A 41 29.29 27.58 -23.95
C PRO A 41 28.84 27.83 -22.50
N SER A 42 29.84 27.94 -21.61
CA SER A 42 29.76 28.64 -20.33
C SER A 42 30.99 29.57 -20.25
N PRO A 43 31.06 30.58 -19.36
CA PRO A 43 30.00 31.27 -18.61
C PRO A 43 30.11 32.81 -18.70
N SER A 44 29.00 33.55 -18.51
CA SER A 44 29.04 34.88 -17.87
C SER A 44 27.63 35.42 -17.56
N LEU A 45 27.30 35.37 -16.27
CA LEU A 45 26.64 36.38 -15.42
C LEU A 45 25.36 37.09 -15.91
N GLU A 46 24.30 36.81 -15.14
CA GLU A 46 23.23 37.70 -14.65
C GLU A 46 22.20 38.21 -15.67
N ALA A 47 21.05 37.53 -15.72
CA ALA A 47 19.73 38.08 -15.38
C ALA A 47 18.66 36.98 -15.43
N ASP A 48 17.72 37.06 -14.50
CA ASP A 48 16.67 36.10 -14.12
C ASP A 48 15.63 35.81 -15.21
N ASP A 49 15.17 34.56 -15.25
CA ASP A 49 13.80 34.08 -15.51
C ASP A 49 13.84 32.53 -15.49
N ASP A 50 13.09 31.90 -14.59
CA ASP A 50 13.05 30.44 -14.43
C ASP A 50 12.50 29.74 -15.69
N GLU A 51 13.24 28.74 -16.13
CA GLU A 51 13.16 28.06 -17.42
C GLU A 51 12.06 26.97 -17.40
N ILE A 52 10.90 27.25 -17.99
CA ILE A 52 9.95 26.21 -18.45
C ILE A 52 10.52 25.63 -19.76
N SER A 53 10.74 24.31 -19.80
CA SER A 53 11.22 23.55 -20.98
C SER A 53 10.17 23.48 -22.10
N ALA A 54 9.76 24.61 -22.67
CA ALA A 54 8.83 24.62 -23.80
C ALA A 54 9.49 24.03 -25.06
N ILE A 55 8.94 22.93 -25.58
CA ILE A 55 9.38 22.36 -26.86
C ILE A 55 8.59 23.02 -28.00
N GLU A 56 9.19 24.03 -28.65
CA GLU A 56 8.61 24.69 -29.82
C GLU A 56 8.63 23.79 -31.07
N VAL A 57 7.59 23.91 -31.91
CA VAL A 57 7.45 23.17 -33.18
C VAL A 57 7.30 24.18 -34.31
N ASP A 58 8.22 24.15 -35.30
CA ASP A 58 8.12 24.94 -36.53
C ASP A 58 7.16 24.27 -37.52
N ASP A 59 5.99 24.88 -37.78
CA ASP A 59 5.04 24.44 -38.81
C ASP A 59 5.05 25.37 -40.04
N GLU A 60 5.63 24.89 -41.15
CA GLU A 60 5.37 25.41 -42.50
C GLU A 60 4.28 24.56 -43.17
N VAL A 61 3.02 25.02 -43.16
CA VAL A 61 2.00 24.50 -44.09
C VAL A 61 1.08 25.62 -44.57
N SER A 62 1.18 25.95 -45.86
CA SER A 62 0.33 26.93 -46.54
C SER A 62 -1.07 26.35 -46.83
N ALA A 63 -2.13 27.03 -46.41
CA ALA A 63 -3.49 26.78 -46.87
C ALA A 63 -4.08 28.05 -47.52
N THR A 64 -4.50 27.91 -48.77
CA THR A 64 -5.14 28.94 -49.59
C THR A 64 -6.61 29.15 -49.22
N GLU A 65 -6.99 30.42 -49.18
CA GLU A 65 -8.33 30.95 -48.91
C GLU A 65 -9.43 30.45 -49.88
N LEU A 66 -10.64 30.26 -49.36
CA LEU A 66 -11.89 30.60 -50.06
C LEU A 66 -12.96 31.05 -49.04
N SER A 67 -13.49 32.23 -49.31
CA SER A 67 -14.64 32.91 -48.70
C SER A 67 -15.97 32.18 -48.93
N ASP A 68 -16.95 32.27 -48.02
CA ASP A 68 -18.16 33.08 -48.25
C ASP A 68 -19.04 33.20 -46.98
N SER A 69 -20.05 34.04 -47.11
CA SER A 69 -20.63 34.97 -46.15
C SER A 69 -21.95 34.55 -45.48
N SER A 70 -22.22 35.23 -44.35
CA SER A 70 -23.53 35.73 -43.85
C SER A 70 -24.66 34.74 -43.52
N SER A 71 -25.28 34.86 -42.35
CA SER A 71 -26.30 35.90 -42.06
C SER A 71 -26.89 35.73 -40.65
N GLU A 72 -27.22 36.88 -40.06
CA GLU A 72 -27.84 37.10 -38.76
C GLU A 72 -29.28 36.55 -38.63
N SER A 73 -29.72 36.28 -37.39
CA SER A 73 -31.05 36.69 -36.95
C SER A 73 -31.16 36.80 -35.42
N GLN A 74 -31.47 38.03 -34.96
CA GLN A 74 -31.86 38.38 -33.60
C GLN A 74 -33.38 38.19 -33.39
N HIS A 75 -33.81 37.80 -32.19
CA HIS A 75 -35.10 38.15 -31.54
C HIS A 75 -34.94 37.79 -30.03
N SER A 76 -35.02 38.64 -29.00
CA SER A 76 -35.84 39.81 -28.62
C SER A 76 -37.16 39.46 -27.89
N TYR A 77 -37.10 39.65 -26.56
CA TYR A 77 -38.10 39.97 -25.51
C TYR A 77 -39.37 39.14 -25.28
N GLY A 78 -39.65 38.89 -23.99
CA GLY A 78 -40.98 38.53 -23.47
C GLY A 78 -40.98 38.26 -21.97
N ASN A 79 -41.37 39.27 -21.19
CA ASN A 79 -41.60 39.30 -19.75
C ASN A 79 -42.89 38.56 -19.33
N ASP A 80 -43.08 38.37 -18.01
CA ASP A 80 -44.31 38.07 -17.22
C ASP A 80 -44.00 36.91 -16.24
N GLY A 81 -44.25 36.93 -14.93
CA GLY A 81 -45.05 37.78 -14.06
C GLY A 81 -45.63 36.89 -12.94
N ASP A 82 -45.53 37.37 -11.70
CA ASP A 82 -46.39 37.13 -10.51
C ASP A 82 -46.18 35.90 -9.58
N ASP A 83 -45.75 36.27 -8.35
CA ASP A 83 -46.36 36.04 -7.02
C ASP A 83 -46.82 34.63 -6.59
N ASP A 84 -46.30 34.14 -5.45
CA ASP A 84 -47.13 34.06 -4.23
C ASP A 84 -46.34 33.79 -2.92
N LEU A 85 -46.88 34.42 -1.88
CA LEU A 85 -46.38 34.58 -0.51
C LEU A 85 -46.57 33.33 0.38
N ARG A 86 -45.71 33.15 1.39
CA ARG A 86 -46.13 32.93 2.78
C ARG A 86 -44.96 33.01 3.77
N GLY A 87 -45.17 33.81 4.81
CA GLY A 87 -44.19 34.19 5.81
C GLY A 87 -44.06 33.25 7.01
N GLY A 88 -43.18 33.68 7.90
CA GLY A 88 -42.90 33.09 9.21
C GLY A 88 -41.86 33.96 9.91
N GLU A 89 -42.36 34.95 10.65
CA GLU A 89 -41.61 35.85 11.53
C GLU A 89 -41.00 35.05 12.71
N ASP A 90 -39.79 35.39 13.14
CA ASP A 90 -39.48 35.47 14.57
C ASP A 90 -38.31 36.43 14.82
N GLU A 91 -38.50 37.25 15.85
CA GLU A 91 -37.76 38.45 16.21
C GLU A 91 -36.53 38.18 17.10
N GLY A 92 -35.53 39.06 16.98
CA GLY A 92 -34.92 39.70 18.16
C GLY A 92 -33.62 39.10 18.72
N GLY A 93 -32.50 39.81 18.49
CA GLY A 93 -31.24 39.59 19.20
C GLY A 93 -30.13 40.51 18.71
N ASP A 94 -30.17 41.78 19.12
CA ASP A 94 -29.14 42.81 18.94
C ASP A 94 -28.00 42.60 19.94
N GLU A 95 -26.78 42.33 19.47
CA GLU A 95 -25.54 42.60 20.23
C GLU A 95 -24.43 43.12 19.31
N SER A 96 -24.26 44.44 19.34
CA SER A 96 -23.15 45.23 18.80
C SER A 96 -21.82 44.91 19.49
N TRP A 97 -20.76 44.58 18.74
CA TRP A 97 -19.37 44.72 19.19
C TRP A 97 -18.45 45.23 18.06
N CYS A 98 -18.13 46.52 18.23
CA CYS A 98 -16.97 47.33 17.84
C CYS A 98 -16.02 46.87 16.73
N ASP A 99 -15.95 47.74 15.72
CA ASP A 99 -14.85 47.93 14.77
C ASP A 99 -13.52 48.24 15.49
N GLU A 100 -12.49 47.44 15.25
CA GLU A 100 -11.09 47.85 15.38
C GLU A 100 -10.43 47.69 14.01
N GLU A 101 -10.21 48.83 13.34
CA GLU A 101 -9.39 48.96 12.14
C GLU A 101 -7.92 48.69 12.53
N GLU A 102 -7.41 47.49 12.26
CA GLU A 102 -5.97 47.24 12.20
C GLU A 102 -5.47 47.58 10.79
N GLU A 103 -4.64 48.63 10.70
CA GLU A 103 -3.88 48.98 9.50
C GLU A 103 -2.96 47.81 9.12
N GLU A 104 -3.34 47.05 8.09
CA GLU A 104 -2.46 46.06 7.46
C GLU A 104 -1.28 46.76 6.78
N ASP A 105 -0.10 46.58 7.37
CA ASP A 105 1.20 46.93 6.82
C ASP A 105 1.40 46.13 5.53
N GLY A 106 1.24 46.82 4.38
CA GLY A 106 1.36 46.26 3.03
C GLY A 106 2.78 45.76 2.74
N ARG A 107 3.05 44.51 3.14
CA ARG A 107 4.05 43.68 2.48
C ARG A 107 3.33 42.93 1.38
N GLU A 108 3.64 43.26 0.13
CA GLU A 108 3.43 42.33 -0.99
C GLU A 108 4.11 41.02 -0.59
N TRP A 109 3.30 40.01 -0.29
CA TRP A 109 3.75 38.63 -0.26
C TRP A 109 4.00 38.27 -1.72
N ASP A 110 5.24 37.90 -2.02
CA ASP A 110 5.59 37.30 -3.29
C ASP A 110 4.93 35.91 -3.31
N ASP A 111 3.74 35.82 -3.89
CA ASP A 111 2.89 34.62 -3.93
C ASP A 111 3.47 33.50 -4.84
N ASN A 112 4.78 33.52 -5.16
CA ASN A 112 5.42 32.59 -6.09
C ASN A 112 6.24 31.47 -5.43
N GLU A 113 6.28 31.36 -4.11
CA GLU A 113 6.78 30.15 -3.44
C GLU A 113 5.58 29.26 -3.06
N ASP A 114 5.32 28.24 -3.87
CA ASP A 114 4.40 27.14 -3.55
C ASP A 114 4.76 26.59 -2.15
N PRO A 115 3.86 26.64 -1.15
CA PRO A 115 4.21 26.35 0.24
C PRO A 115 4.76 24.92 0.40
N MET A 116 6.09 24.81 0.53
CA MET A 116 6.85 23.63 0.95
C MET A 116 6.35 22.30 0.34
N SER A 117 6.58 22.08 -0.95
CA SER A 117 6.62 20.71 -1.47
C SER A 117 7.66 19.90 -0.67
N PRO A 118 7.31 18.70 -0.17
CA PRO A 118 8.25 17.91 0.62
C PRO A 118 9.52 17.59 -0.16
N SER A 119 10.69 17.58 0.50
CA SER A 119 11.98 17.38 -0.18
C SER A 119 12.13 16.02 -0.88
N TRP A 120 11.27 15.06 -0.56
CA TRP A 120 11.27 13.69 -1.11
C TRP A 120 10.36 13.54 -2.34
N VAL A 121 9.66 14.59 -2.76
CA VAL A 121 8.84 14.59 -3.98
C VAL A 121 9.23 15.75 -4.88
N LYS A 122 9.37 15.48 -6.17
CA LYS A 122 9.61 16.49 -7.20
C LYS A 122 8.52 16.42 -8.25
N GLN A 123 7.88 17.56 -8.52
CA GLN A 123 6.91 17.68 -9.60
C GLN A 123 7.65 17.78 -10.95
N LEU A 124 7.28 16.93 -11.91
CA LEU A 124 7.80 16.93 -13.28
C LEU A 124 6.63 17.22 -14.22
N ASN A 125 6.54 18.46 -14.71
CA ASN A 125 5.45 18.92 -15.55
C ASN A 125 5.99 19.34 -16.93
N GLU A 126 5.50 18.69 -17.98
CA GLU A 126 5.96 18.91 -19.34
C GLU A 126 4.81 19.38 -20.24
N PHE A 127 5.08 20.38 -21.08
CA PHE A 127 4.06 21.05 -21.89
C PHE A 127 4.53 21.25 -23.33
N ILE A 128 3.60 21.14 -24.28
CA ILE A 128 3.79 21.61 -25.66
C ILE A 128 2.83 22.76 -25.89
N ILE A 129 3.39 23.90 -26.29
CA ILE A 129 2.67 25.15 -26.50
C ILE A 129 2.79 25.52 -27.97
N THR A 130 1.66 25.92 -28.57
CA THR A 130 1.64 26.53 -29.91
C THR A 130 1.08 27.93 -29.79
N GLY A 131 1.94 28.95 -29.96
CA GLY A 131 1.54 30.34 -29.74
C GLY A 131 1.32 30.66 -28.26
N LYS A 132 0.06 30.81 -27.83
CA LYS A 132 -0.33 31.06 -26.43
C LYS A 132 -1.15 29.93 -25.80
N GLU A 133 -1.39 28.85 -26.53
CA GLU A 133 -2.26 27.76 -26.11
C GLU A 133 -1.43 26.51 -25.83
N THR A 134 -1.62 25.92 -24.65
CA THR A 134 -1.07 24.62 -24.30
C THR A 134 -1.89 23.55 -25.03
N ILE A 135 -1.26 22.84 -25.96
CA ILE A 135 -1.91 21.80 -26.77
C ILE A 135 -1.66 20.39 -26.21
N VAL A 136 -0.60 20.23 -25.42
CA VAL A 136 -0.31 19.00 -24.66
C VAL A 136 0.21 19.39 -23.28
N SER A 137 -0.26 18.68 -22.26
CA SER A 137 0.29 18.74 -20.90
C SER A 137 0.46 17.33 -20.36
N CYS A 138 1.52 17.12 -19.59
CA CYS A 138 1.73 15.92 -18.78
C CYS A 138 2.18 16.34 -17.39
N THR A 139 1.50 15.81 -16.38
CA THR A 139 1.75 16.06 -14.96
C THR A 139 2.26 14.77 -14.34
N ALA A 140 3.43 14.80 -13.71
CA ALA A 140 4.01 13.65 -13.04
C ALA A 140 4.73 14.06 -11.76
N MET A 141 4.95 13.09 -10.87
CA MET A 141 5.70 13.25 -9.63
C MET A 141 6.79 12.19 -9.53
N LEU A 142 8.02 12.61 -9.27
CA LEU A 142 9.12 11.73 -8.89
C LEU A 142 9.19 11.66 -7.36
N ILE A 143 9.01 10.47 -6.81
CA ILE A 143 8.87 10.21 -5.38
C ILE A 143 10.07 9.38 -4.92
N GLU A 144 10.90 9.96 -4.05
CA GLU A 144 12.03 9.30 -3.38
C GLU A 144 11.49 8.37 -2.28
N ARG A 145 10.94 7.23 -2.71
CA ARG A 145 10.24 6.27 -1.83
C ARG A 145 11.06 5.87 -0.60
N ASP A 146 12.38 5.76 -0.73
CA ASP A 146 13.26 5.32 0.34
C ASP A 146 13.29 6.30 1.53
N GLU A 147 13.08 7.61 1.31
CA GLU A 147 13.01 8.64 2.35
C GLU A 147 11.70 8.60 3.15
N ILE A 148 10.64 8.03 2.56
CA ILE A 148 9.31 7.92 3.18
C ILE A 148 8.92 6.49 3.54
N ARG A 149 9.82 5.52 3.42
CA ARG A 149 9.49 4.08 3.48
C ARG A 149 8.74 3.68 4.76
N ASP A 150 9.08 4.23 5.92
CA ASP A 150 8.43 3.94 7.21
C ASP A 150 7.02 4.56 7.36
N ARG A 151 6.70 5.56 6.55
CA ARG A 151 5.43 6.31 6.52
C ARG A 151 4.77 6.31 5.15
N PHE A 152 5.15 5.37 4.27
CA PHE A 152 4.86 5.42 2.84
C PHE A 152 3.38 5.65 2.54
N TRP A 153 2.47 4.88 3.14
CA TRP A 153 1.03 5.08 2.93
C TRP A 153 0.51 6.43 3.41
N THR A 154 1.00 6.95 4.54
CA THR A 154 0.55 8.24 5.07
C THR A 154 1.02 9.37 4.17
N GLU A 155 2.31 9.39 3.84
CA GLU A 155 2.90 10.42 2.97
C GLU A 155 2.27 10.39 1.58
N MET A 156 2.08 9.22 0.97
CA MET A 156 1.40 9.07 -0.32
C MET A 156 -0.08 9.46 -0.29
N HIS A 157 -0.77 9.27 0.85
CA HIS A 157 -2.16 9.67 1.01
C HIS A 157 -2.31 11.20 1.17
N ASP A 158 -1.37 11.81 1.88
CA ASP A 158 -1.36 13.25 2.16
C ASP A 158 -0.82 14.09 0.99
N LEU A 159 -0.23 13.45 -0.04
CA LEU A 159 0.12 14.12 -1.29
C LEU A 159 -1.12 14.74 -1.93
N ASN A 160 -1.08 16.07 -2.08
CA ASN A 160 -2.15 16.83 -2.67
C ASN A 160 -2.19 16.60 -4.20
N SER A 161 -2.92 15.57 -4.63
CA SER A 161 -3.22 15.27 -6.03
C SER A 161 -4.67 15.63 -6.34
N ARG A 162 -4.93 16.06 -7.58
CA ARG A 162 -6.30 16.48 -7.99
C ARG A 162 -7.28 15.31 -8.07
N ASP A 163 -6.78 14.09 -8.24
CA ASP A 163 -7.54 12.89 -8.55
C ASP A 163 -7.35 11.74 -7.54
N GLY A 164 -6.44 11.87 -6.56
CA GLY A 164 -6.14 10.83 -5.57
C GLY A 164 -5.22 9.71 -6.07
N THR A 165 -4.63 9.87 -7.26
CA THR A 165 -3.78 8.86 -7.93
C THR A 165 -2.62 8.32 -7.07
N PRO A 166 -1.89 9.13 -6.27
CA PRO A 166 -0.84 8.62 -5.38
C PRO A 166 -1.38 7.70 -4.27
N SER A 167 -2.51 8.08 -3.67
CA SER A 167 -3.19 7.29 -2.64
C SER A 167 -3.64 5.94 -3.21
N ASP A 168 -4.27 5.95 -4.39
CA ASP A 168 -4.73 4.71 -5.05
C ASP A 168 -3.55 3.81 -5.44
N CYS A 169 -2.46 4.38 -5.96
CA CYS A 169 -1.22 3.66 -6.24
C CYS A 169 -0.70 2.95 -4.99
N ALA A 170 -0.58 3.71 -3.90
CA ALA A 170 -0.02 3.23 -2.65
C ALA A 170 -0.88 2.12 -2.02
N PHE A 171 -2.22 2.27 -2.04
CA PHE A 171 -3.13 1.30 -1.44
C PHE A 171 -3.44 0.09 -2.32
N GLU A 172 -3.31 0.16 -3.63
CA GLU A 172 -3.55 -0.99 -4.52
C GLU A 172 -2.31 -1.85 -4.71
N LEU A 173 -1.19 -1.24 -5.10
CA LEU A 173 0.03 -1.97 -5.48
C LEU A 173 0.90 -2.34 -4.30
N PHE A 174 1.02 -1.42 -3.33
CA PHE A 174 2.05 -1.50 -2.32
C PHE A 174 1.48 -1.88 -0.94
N ASP A 175 2.36 -2.42 -0.10
CA ASP A 175 2.11 -2.49 1.34
C ASP A 175 2.46 -1.16 2.03
N ARG A 176 2.29 -1.10 3.36
CA ARG A 176 2.51 0.11 4.15
C ARG A 176 3.93 0.67 4.11
N TYR A 177 4.87 -0.10 3.56
CA TYR A 177 6.28 0.23 3.43
C TYR A 177 6.70 0.42 1.96
N GLY A 178 5.75 0.57 1.04
CA GLY A 178 6.07 0.80 -0.38
C GLY A 178 6.63 -0.41 -1.10
N ARG A 179 6.41 -1.64 -0.59
CA ARG A 179 6.81 -2.89 -1.27
C ARG A 179 5.65 -3.46 -2.05
N LEU A 180 5.93 -3.99 -3.24
CA LEU A 180 4.91 -4.59 -4.09
C LEU A 180 4.23 -5.73 -3.32
N ARG A 181 2.90 -5.74 -3.34
CA ARG A 181 2.13 -6.81 -2.72
C ARG A 181 2.46 -8.13 -3.41
N ARG A 182 2.74 -9.15 -2.59
CA ARG A 182 3.14 -10.49 -3.02
C ARG A 182 2.18 -11.14 -4.01
N GLU A 183 0.89 -10.79 -3.96
CA GLU A 183 -0.10 -11.30 -4.90
C GLU A 183 0.23 -10.96 -6.36
N TYR A 184 0.90 -9.84 -6.63
CA TYR A 184 1.24 -9.43 -8.00
C TYR A 184 2.46 -10.13 -8.58
N TYR A 185 3.11 -11.03 -7.84
CA TYR A 185 4.24 -11.81 -8.37
C TYR A 185 4.31 -13.27 -7.90
N GLU A 186 3.63 -13.64 -6.81
CA GLU A 186 3.61 -15.02 -6.30
C GLU A 186 2.28 -15.75 -6.53
N HIS A 187 1.17 -15.02 -6.67
CA HIS A 187 -0.14 -15.64 -6.82
C HIS A 187 -0.32 -16.24 -8.22
N GLU A 188 -0.99 -17.39 -8.33
CA GLU A 188 -1.09 -18.16 -9.59
C GLU A 188 -1.79 -17.44 -10.76
N ILE A 189 -2.62 -16.44 -10.44
CA ILE A 189 -3.39 -15.64 -11.41
C ILE A 189 -3.08 -14.15 -11.30
N ARG A 190 -3.11 -13.58 -10.08
CA ARG A 190 -2.85 -12.15 -9.85
C ARG A 190 -1.45 -11.66 -10.23
N ASN A 191 -0.49 -12.56 -10.44
CA ASN A 191 0.79 -12.18 -11.03
C ASN A 191 0.70 -11.83 -12.53
N GLY A 192 -0.47 -11.99 -13.16
CA GLY A 192 -0.73 -11.56 -14.53
C GLY A 192 0.19 -12.27 -15.52
N THR A 193 1.01 -11.51 -16.25
CA THR A 193 2.02 -12.07 -17.15
C THR A 193 3.28 -12.55 -16.41
N GLY A 194 3.46 -12.18 -15.14
CA GLY A 194 4.61 -12.54 -14.32
C GLY A 194 5.91 -11.84 -14.71
N VAL A 195 5.84 -10.77 -15.52
CA VAL A 195 7.04 -10.01 -15.94
C VAL A 195 7.55 -9.04 -14.88
N TRP A 196 6.74 -8.78 -13.85
CA TRP A 196 7.08 -7.93 -12.71
C TRP A 196 7.13 -8.75 -11.42
N GLY A 197 8.02 -8.37 -10.52
CA GLY A 197 8.35 -9.06 -9.29
C GLY A 197 8.83 -8.12 -8.19
N ALA A 198 9.54 -8.69 -7.22
CA ALA A 198 10.05 -7.97 -6.05
C ALA A 198 11.08 -6.88 -6.40
N GLU A 199 11.57 -6.80 -7.64
CA GLU A 199 12.39 -5.68 -8.10
C GLU A 199 11.64 -4.34 -8.01
N LEU A 200 10.31 -4.34 -8.07
CA LEU A 200 9.49 -3.14 -7.85
C LEU A 200 9.54 -2.63 -6.40
N ASP A 201 10.16 -3.36 -5.46
CA ASP A 201 10.38 -2.90 -4.08
C ASP A 201 11.52 -1.85 -3.98
N GLN A 202 12.27 -1.60 -5.06
CA GLN A 202 13.49 -0.77 -5.07
C GLN A 202 13.41 0.40 -6.06
N GLY A 203 14.16 1.47 -5.78
CA GLY A 203 14.20 2.69 -6.59
C GLY A 203 13.09 3.69 -6.27
N ASP A 204 13.15 4.83 -6.95
CA ASP A 204 12.16 5.90 -6.87
C ASP A 204 10.90 5.54 -7.68
N ILE A 205 9.79 6.22 -7.40
CA ILE A 205 8.54 6.05 -8.14
C ILE A 205 8.31 7.30 -8.96
N LEU A 206 8.32 7.19 -10.29
CA LEU A 206 7.80 8.22 -11.18
C LEU A 206 6.32 7.95 -11.43
N LEU A 207 5.45 8.70 -10.80
CA LEU A 207 4.01 8.58 -10.96
C LEU A 207 3.52 9.56 -12.02
N ILE A 208 2.99 9.06 -13.15
CA ILE A 208 2.37 9.91 -14.16
C ILE A 208 0.87 10.00 -13.86
N GLU A 209 0.42 11.18 -13.46
CA GLU A 209 -0.97 11.41 -13.03
C GLU A 209 -1.88 11.69 -14.21
N GLU A 210 -1.50 12.68 -15.03
CA GLU A 210 -2.37 13.19 -16.07
C GLU A 210 -1.58 13.42 -17.36
N ILE A 211 -2.17 13.01 -18.48
CA ILE A 211 -1.75 13.43 -19.81
C ILE A 211 -2.94 13.92 -20.60
N HIS A 212 -2.89 15.17 -21.03
CA HIS A 212 -3.90 15.78 -21.87
C HIS A 212 -3.32 16.11 -23.25
N VAL A 213 -4.03 15.72 -24.30
CA VAL A 213 -3.73 16.11 -25.69
C VAL A 213 -4.98 16.70 -26.30
N ASP A 214 -4.90 17.96 -26.73
CA ASP A 214 -6.00 18.65 -27.39
C ASP A 214 -6.50 17.86 -28.62
N LYS A 215 -7.83 17.84 -28.80
CA LYS A 215 -8.52 17.00 -29.79
C LYS A 215 -8.00 17.21 -31.21
N ASP A 216 -7.68 18.45 -31.60
CA ASP A 216 -7.23 18.79 -32.96
C ASP A 216 -5.77 18.39 -33.23
N TRP A 217 -5.01 18.13 -32.16
CA TRP A 217 -3.59 17.79 -32.18
C TRP A 217 -3.31 16.30 -31.90
N ARG A 218 -4.36 15.51 -31.64
CA ARG A 218 -4.26 14.05 -31.46
C ARG A 218 -3.69 13.35 -32.71
N ARG A 219 -3.15 12.16 -32.49
CA ARG A 219 -2.59 11.26 -33.54
C ARG A 219 -1.35 11.79 -34.27
N ARG A 220 -0.70 12.84 -33.76
CA ARG A 220 0.57 13.39 -34.29
C ARG A 220 1.81 12.94 -33.51
N GLY A 221 1.66 12.04 -32.54
CA GLY A 221 2.76 11.54 -31.70
C GLY A 221 3.18 12.48 -30.56
N LEU A 222 2.45 13.58 -30.33
CA LEU A 222 2.82 14.58 -29.34
C LEU A 222 2.77 14.06 -27.90
N GLY A 223 1.72 13.31 -27.52
CA GLY A 223 1.66 12.70 -26.18
C GLY A 223 2.84 11.75 -25.90
N ALA A 224 3.26 10.97 -26.91
CA ALA A 224 4.44 10.11 -26.79
C ALA A 224 5.75 10.92 -26.65
N LYS A 225 5.81 12.13 -27.22
CA LYS A 225 6.97 13.03 -27.10
C LYS A 225 7.07 13.57 -25.67
N VAL A 226 5.96 14.01 -25.11
CA VAL A 226 5.90 14.56 -23.74
C VAL A 226 6.21 13.49 -22.70
N VAL A 227 5.62 12.29 -22.81
CA VAL A 227 5.95 11.18 -21.87
C VAL A 227 7.45 10.86 -21.91
N LYS A 228 8.09 10.89 -23.08
CA LYS A 228 9.54 10.67 -23.18
C LYS A 228 10.34 11.78 -22.51
N ALA A 229 9.91 13.04 -22.64
CA ALA A 229 10.53 14.17 -21.96
C ALA A 229 10.47 14.01 -20.44
N VAL A 230 9.29 13.68 -19.89
CA VAL A 230 9.13 13.39 -18.45
C VAL A 230 10.03 12.23 -18.00
N LEU A 231 10.11 11.15 -18.79
CA LEU A 231 11.02 10.04 -18.49
C LEU A 231 12.50 10.46 -18.56
N ASP A 232 12.88 11.32 -19.51
CA ASP A 232 14.26 11.84 -19.64
C ASP A 232 14.61 12.75 -18.45
N GLU A 233 13.69 13.59 -18.00
CA GLU A 233 13.85 14.42 -16.81
C GLU A 233 13.99 13.56 -15.55
N ALA A 234 13.11 12.58 -15.36
CA ALA A 234 13.21 11.65 -14.22
C ALA A 234 14.56 10.89 -14.18
N ARG A 235 15.15 10.56 -15.33
CA ARG A 235 16.51 9.96 -15.40
C ARG A 235 17.60 10.89 -14.91
N THR A 236 17.44 12.20 -15.10
CA THR A 236 18.41 13.17 -14.63
C THR A 236 18.32 13.43 -13.14
N GLU A 237 17.10 13.32 -12.58
CA GLU A 237 16.81 13.63 -11.19
C GLU A 237 16.98 12.44 -10.25
N SER A 238 16.60 11.23 -10.69
CA SER A 238 16.68 10.03 -9.86
C SER A 238 18.09 9.44 -9.83
N PHE A 239 18.73 9.49 -8.66
CA PHE A 239 20.02 8.83 -8.43
C PHE A 239 19.91 7.32 -8.22
N ALA A 240 18.80 6.85 -7.64
CA ALA A 240 18.55 5.44 -7.34
C ALA A 240 18.05 4.65 -8.56
N GLY A 241 17.68 5.34 -9.64
CA GLY A 241 16.83 4.80 -10.70
C GLY A 241 15.37 4.77 -10.26
N PHE A 242 14.45 4.73 -11.23
CA PHE A 242 13.03 4.79 -10.96
C PHE A 242 12.25 3.71 -11.72
N VAL A 243 11.06 3.41 -11.22
CA VAL A 243 10.00 2.78 -12.00
C VAL A 243 8.93 3.83 -12.30
N ALA A 244 8.51 3.92 -13.56
CA ALA A 244 7.39 4.77 -13.93
C ALA A 244 6.07 4.00 -13.81
N LEU A 245 5.09 4.58 -13.11
CA LEU A 245 3.78 4.00 -12.87
C LEU A 245 2.69 4.90 -13.43
N VAL A 246 1.66 4.27 -14.00
CA VAL A 246 0.47 4.95 -14.51
C VAL A 246 -0.74 4.04 -14.42
N THR A 247 -1.92 4.62 -14.17
CA THR A 247 -3.20 3.94 -14.33
C THR A 247 -3.86 4.44 -15.61
N PRO A 248 -3.98 3.61 -16.68
CA PRO A 248 -4.65 4.04 -17.90
C PRO A 248 -6.13 4.32 -17.65
N GLY A 249 -6.58 5.52 -17.99
CA GLY A 249 -7.95 5.95 -17.80
C GLY A 249 -8.39 6.97 -18.85
N ALA A 250 -9.59 7.51 -18.65
CA ALA A 250 -10.16 8.57 -19.46
C ALA A 250 -10.27 9.86 -18.64
N LEU A 251 -9.86 10.98 -19.22
CA LEU A 251 -10.09 12.29 -18.60
C LEU A 251 -11.58 12.64 -18.67
N ARG A 252 -12.11 13.24 -17.60
CA ARG A 252 -13.52 13.65 -17.55
C ARG A 252 -13.91 14.59 -18.69
N ASP A 253 -13.01 15.48 -19.09
CA ASP A 253 -13.25 16.44 -20.18
C ASP A 253 -13.37 15.78 -21.56
N ASP A 254 -12.93 14.52 -21.68
CA ASP A 254 -13.10 13.71 -22.88
C ASP A 254 -14.41 12.91 -22.90
N LEU A 255 -15.15 12.90 -21.79
CA LEU A 255 -16.44 12.22 -21.68
C LEU A 255 -17.58 13.23 -21.88
N ASP A 256 -18.64 12.82 -22.58
CA ASP A 256 -19.84 13.66 -22.72
C ASP A 256 -20.62 13.67 -21.39
N PRO A 257 -20.67 14.78 -20.65
CA PRO A 257 -21.36 14.84 -19.36
C PRO A 257 -22.88 14.71 -19.49
N TYR A 258 -23.42 14.82 -20.71
CA TYR A 258 -24.85 14.69 -21.01
C TYR A 258 -25.23 13.33 -21.60
N SER A 259 -24.28 12.42 -21.78
CA SER A 259 -24.57 11.06 -22.23
C SER A 259 -25.46 10.32 -21.22
N GLU A 260 -26.36 9.48 -21.71
CA GLU A 260 -27.16 8.61 -20.83
C GLU A 260 -26.21 7.72 -20.01
N ARG A 261 -26.57 7.38 -18.77
CA ARG A 261 -25.65 6.73 -17.81
C ARG A 261 -24.99 5.44 -18.32
N ASP A 262 -25.69 4.68 -19.16
CA ASP A 262 -25.18 3.47 -19.78
C ASP A 262 -24.19 3.78 -20.93
N ASP A 263 -24.45 4.84 -21.69
CA ASP A 263 -23.56 5.31 -22.77
C ASP A 263 -22.30 5.98 -22.21
N PHE A 264 -22.41 6.75 -21.11
CA PHE A 264 -21.28 7.34 -20.40
C PHE A 264 -20.24 6.28 -19.99
N ASN A 265 -20.71 5.16 -19.44
CA ASN A 265 -19.85 4.04 -19.05
C ASN A 265 -19.23 3.34 -20.26
N ALA A 266 -19.95 3.25 -21.38
CA ALA A 266 -19.43 2.67 -22.61
C ALA A 266 -18.33 3.56 -23.23
N ASP A 267 -18.52 4.87 -23.26
CA ASP A 267 -17.54 5.84 -23.76
C ASP A 267 -16.29 5.85 -22.88
N ALA A 268 -16.44 5.85 -21.55
CA ALA A 268 -15.32 5.74 -20.62
C ALA A 268 -14.50 4.45 -20.84
N LEU A 269 -15.17 3.32 -21.07
CA LEU A 269 -14.50 2.04 -21.35
C LEU A 269 -13.73 2.08 -22.68
N VAL A 270 -14.30 2.69 -23.73
CA VAL A 270 -13.63 2.86 -25.02
C VAL A 270 -12.39 3.75 -24.87
N GLN A 271 -12.51 4.88 -24.16
CA GLN A 271 -11.38 5.79 -23.92
C GLN A 271 -10.29 5.12 -23.08
N ALA A 272 -10.65 4.36 -22.04
CA ALA A 272 -9.69 3.57 -21.26
C ALA A 272 -8.94 2.55 -22.13
N GLY A 273 -9.64 1.85 -23.04
CA GLY A 273 -9.01 0.94 -23.99
C GLY A 273 -8.02 1.65 -24.94
N ILE A 274 -8.31 2.88 -25.37
CA ILE A 274 -7.38 3.70 -26.16
C ILE A 274 -6.15 4.08 -25.33
N ALA A 275 -6.34 4.49 -24.08
CA ALA A 275 -5.25 4.82 -23.16
C ALA A 275 -4.33 3.60 -22.91
N GLU A 276 -4.89 2.42 -22.69
CA GLU A 276 -4.10 1.20 -22.53
C GLU A 276 -3.23 0.91 -23.76
N VAL A 277 -3.79 1.02 -24.97
CA VAL A 277 -3.03 0.82 -26.22
C VAL A 277 -1.92 1.85 -26.34
N PHE A 278 -2.19 3.11 -25.97
CA PHE A 278 -1.18 4.17 -25.95
C PHE A 278 -0.03 3.83 -25.01
N TRP A 279 -0.29 3.52 -23.75
CA TRP A 279 0.76 3.20 -22.77
C TRP A 279 1.55 1.94 -23.15
N ARG A 280 0.88 0.89 -23.65
CA ARG A 280 1.56 -0.30 -24.17
C ARG A 280 2.48 0.02 -25.36
N SER A 281 2.08 0.95 -26.23
CA SER A 281 2.93 1.37 -27.36
C SER A 281 4.22 2.08 -26.93
N LEU A 282 4.23 2.69 -25.73
CA LEU A 282 5.42 3.28 -25.11
C LEU A 282 6.26 2.26 -24.33
N GLY A 283 5.81 1.01 -24.26
CA GLY A 283 6.50 -0.09 -23.61
C GLY A 283 6.21 -0.22 -22.12
N PHE A 284 5.14 0.42 -21.63
CA PHE A 284 4.57 0.11 -20.32
C PHE A 284 3.84 -1.24 -20.37
N ARG A 285 3.89 -2.00 -19.29
CA ARG A 285 3.20 -3.31 -19.14
C ARG A 285 2.50 -3.39 -17.81
N ARG A 286 1.37 -4.08 -17.75
CA ARG A 286 0.56 -4.18 -16.53
C ARG A 286 1.31 -4.89 -15.40
N VAL A 287 1.17 -4.38 -14.18
CA VAL A 287 1.71 -5.00 -12.95
C VAL A 287 0.71 -6.04 -12.46
N GLY A 288 1.01 -7.32 -12.68
CA GLY A 288 0.10 -8.40 -12.33
C GLY A 288 -1.28 -8.24 -12.99
N THR A 289 -2.33 -8.36 -12.19
CA THR A 289 -3.73 -8.07 -12.60
C THR A 289 -4.25 -6.75 -12.05
N SER A 290 -3.36 -5.84 -11.64
CA SER A 290 -3.74 -4.53 -11.12
C SER A 290 -4.23 -3.58 -12.22
N SER A 291 -4.79 -2.45 -11.81
CA SER A 291 -5.12 -1.33 -12.69
C SER A 291 -3.87 -0.63 -13.25
N TRP A 292 -2.69 -0.93 -12.70
CA TRP A 292 -1.48 -0.17 -12.92
C TRP A 292 -0.54 -0.77 -13.96
N PHE A 293 0.08 0.12 -14.71
CA PHE A 293 1.12 -0.17 -15.68
C PHE A 293 2.44 0.36 -15.18
N ALA A 294 3.50 -0.42 -15.39
CA ALA A 294 4.85 -0.04 -15.04
C ALA A 294 5.75 0.04 -16.27
N PHE A 295 6.79 0.87 -16.15
CA PHE A 295 7.88 0.98 -17.10
C PHE A 295 9.21 1.06 -16.35
N THR A 296 10.23 0.43 -16.92
CA THR A 296 11.61 0.49 -16.44
C THR A 296 12.55 0.76 -17.61
N ASP A 297 13.65 1.43 -17.33
CA ASP A 297 14.72 1.69 -18.29
C ASP A 297 15.63 0.49 -18.54
N ASP A 298 15.57 -0.54 -17.70
CA ASP A 298 16.38 -1.75 -17.90
C ASP A 298 15.95 -2.44 -19.22
N PRO A 299 16.80 -2.40 -20.27
CA PRO A 299 16.46 -2.97 -21.56
C PRO A 299 16.39 -4.50 -21.52
N ASP A 300 17.06 -5.12 -20.55
CA ASP A 300 17.11 -6.58 -20.38
C ASP A 300 15.90 -7.10 -19.57
N HIS A 301 15.09 -6.20 -19.00
CA HIS A 301 13.94 -6.56 -18.18
C HIS A 301 12.87 -7.34 -18.98
N PRO A 302 12.22 -8.38 -18.42
CA PRO A 302 11.23 -9.20 -19.13
C PRO A 302 10.07 -8.38 -19.73
N SER A 303 9.62 -7.32 -19.06
CA SER A 303 8.56 -6.44 -19.56
C SER A 303 8.90 -5.74 -20.88
N ARG A 304 10.19 -5.51 -21.17
CA ARG A 304 10.66 -4.91 -22.44
C ARG A 304 10.60 -5.87 -23.62
N HIS A 305 10.56 -7.16 -23.33
CA HIS A 305 10.53 -8.24 -24.33
C HIS A 305 9.12 -8.80 -24.55
N LEU A 306 8.15 -8.39 -23.73
CA LEU A 306 6.76 -8.79 -23.85
C LEU A 306 6.06 -7.96 -24.92
N ASP A 307 5.45 -8.61 -25.92
CA ASP A 307 4.67 -7.91 -26.93
C ASP A 307 3.42 -7.26 -26.30
N ALA A 308 3.01 -6.10 -26.80
CA ALA A 308 1.83 -5.39 -26.28
C ALA A 308 0.53 -6.22 -26.39
N SER A 309 0.43 -7.12 -27.37
CA SER A 309 -0.72 -8.00 -27.54
C SER A 309 -0.71 -9.22 -26.61
N GLU A 310 0.44 -9.57 -26.04
CA GLU A 310 0.61 -10.65 -25.07
C GLU A 310 0.53 -10.16 -23.62
N ASP A 311 0.47 -8.84 -23.42
CA ASP A 311 0.27 -8.25 -22.10
C ASP A 311 -1.10 -8.63 -21.52
N TRP A 312 -1.20 -8.64 -20.19
CA TRP A 312 -2.42 -9.06 -19.53
C TRP A 312 -3.58 -8.13 -19.90
N GLN A 313 -4.71 -8.75 -20.23
CA GLN A 313 -5.96 -8.07 -20.54
C GLN A 313 -7.01 -8.44 -19.51
N ASP A 314 -7.81 -7.46 -19.12
CA ASP A 314 -8.91 -7.69 -18.19
C ASP A 314 -9.93 -8.64 -18.81
N PRO A 315 -10.16 -9.83 -18.22
CA PRO A 315 -11.13 -10.77 -18.73
C PRO A 315 -12.57 -10.28 -18.57
N HIS A 316 -12.82 -9.08 -18.02
CA HIS A 316 -14.16 -8.54 -17.80
C HIS A 316 -15.06 -8.73 -19.04
N PRO A 317 -16.07 -9.61 -18.97
CA PRO A 317 -17.05 -9.71 -20.03
C PRO A 317 -17.83 -8.39 -20.06
N SER A 318 -18.13 -7.90 -21.26
CA SER A 318 -19.06 -6.78 -21.45
C SER A 318 -20.31 -7.06 -20.59
N ALA A 319 -20.64 -6.15 -19.66
CA ALA A 319 -21.71 -6.32 -18.65
C ALA A 319 -23.07 -6.76 -19.24
N SER A 320 -23.26 -6.58 -20.55
CA SER A 320 -24.39 -7.03 -21.35
C SER A 320 -24.56 -8.56 -21.51
N GLN A 321 -23.62 -9.40 -21.06
CA GLN A 321 -23.66 -10.86 -21.28
C GLN A 321 -24.00 -11.71 -20.04
N LEU A 322 -24.04 -11.12 -18.84
CA LEU A 322 -24.26 -11.90 -17.62
C LEU A 322 -25.75 -11.99 -17.28
N PRO A 323 -26.28 -13.20 -17.04
CA PRO A 323 -27.67 -13.34 -16.63
C PRO A 323 -27.84 -12.70 -15.25
N ILE A 324 -28.41 -11.50 -15.19
CA ILE A 324 -28.84 -10.86 -13.95
C ILE A 324 -29.90 -11.77 -13.32
N HIS A 325 -29.47 -12.66 -12.45
CA HIS A 325 -30.37 -13.55 -11.76
C HIS A 325 -31.09 -12.72 -10.70
N ARG A 326 -32.40 -12.49 -10.85
CA ARG A 326 -33.19 -11.62 -9.95
C ARG A 326 -33.02 -11.96 -8.47
N VAL A 327 -32.73 -13.22 -8.13
CA VAL A 327 -32.46 -13.67 -6.76
C VAL A 327 -31.19 -13.03 -6.18
N TRP A 328 -30.19 -12.73 -7.02
CA TRP A 328 -28.93 -12.11 -6.61
C TRP A 328 -29.15 -10.79 -5.89
N ASN A 329 -29.93 -9.88 -6.48
CA ASN A 329 -30.14 -8.55 -5.90
C ASN A 329 -30.75 -8.61 -4.49
N PHE A 330 -31.65 -9.56 -4.23
CA PHE A 330 -32.28 -9.71 -2.91
C PHE A 330 -31.34 -10.34 -1.88
N VAL A 331 -30.63 -11.40 -2.27
CA VAL A 331 -29.73 -12.13 -1.37
C VAL A 331 -28.44 -11.35 -1.09
N HIS A 332 -27.87 -10.74 -2.12
CA HIS A 332 -26.70 -9.87 -2.02
C HIS A 332 -26.95 -8.72 -1.05
N GLY A 333 -28.07 -8.02 -1.18
CA GLY A 333 -28.44 -6.94 -0.26
C GLY A 333 -28.54 -7.39 1.20
N LYS A 334 -28.89 -8.66 1.45
CA LYS A 334 -28.96 -9.23 2.81
C LYS A 334 -27.63 -9.74 3.35
N LEU A 335 -26.74 -10.22 2.48
CA LEU A 335 -25.39 -10.61 2.89
C LEU A 335 -24.56 -9.40 3.34
N MET A 336 -24.76 -8.26 2.66
CA MET A 336 -24.10 -6.99 2.96
C MET A 336 -24.71 -6.20 4.12
N ASP A 337 -25.88 -6.60 4.62
CA ASP A 337 -26.64 -5.88 5.65
C ASP A 337 -26.01 -6.12 7.03
N ASP A 338 -25.11 -5.26 7.50
CA ASP A 338 -24.38 -5.46 8.76
C ASP A 338 -25.32 -5.58 10.00
N ASP A 339 -26.57 -5.13 9.91
CA ASP A 339 -27.57 -5.19 11.00
C ASP A 339 -28.31 -6.54 11.07
N ILE A 340 -28.28 -7.36 10.01
CA ILE A 340 -28.94 -8.67 10.03
C ILE A 340 -28.09 -9.69 10.79
N SER A 341 -28.74 -10.51 11.62
CA SER A 341 -28.05 -11.66 12.25
C SER A 341 -27.69 -12.72 11.21
N ASP A 342 -26.65 -13.51 11.46
CA ASP A 342 -26.22 -14.57 10.54
C ASP A 342 -27.33 -15.62 10.32
N SER A 343 -28.07 -15.97 11.38
CA SER A 343 -29.19 -16.91 11.31
C SER A 343 -30.40 -16.34 10.54
N ASP A 344 -30.70 -15.05 10.68
CA ASP A 344 -31.76 -14.39 9.90
C ASP A 344 -31.35 -14.26 8.42
N CYS A 345 -30.07 -13.98 8.15
CA CYS A 345 -29.51 -13.97 6.80
C CYS A 345 -29.67 -15.35 6.14
N LEU A 346 -29.34 -16.41 6.89
CA LEU A 346 -29.54 -17.79 6.44
C LEU A 346 -31.02 -18.11 6.17
N ALA A 347 -31.93 -17.66 7.02
CA ALA A 347 -33.37 -17.87 6.83
C ALA A 347 -33.89 -17.18 5.55
N GLU A 348 -33.46 -15.94 5.29
CA GLU A 348 -33.79 -15.24 4.04
C GLU A 348 -33.13 -15.93 2.82
N LEU A 349 -31.88 -16.38 2.93
CA LEU A 349 -31.24 -17.15 1.87
C LEU A 349 -32.05 -18.40 1.52
N GLN A 350 -32.46 -19.18 2.52
CA GLN A 350 -33.23 -20.41 2.34
C GLN A 350 -34.61 -20.17 1.72
N LYS A 351 -35.19 -18.98 1.89
CA LYS A 351 -36.47 -18.59 1.28
C LYS A 351 -36.35 -18.37 -0.24
N TYR A 352 -35.24 -17.78 -0.69
CA TYR A 352 -35.02 -17.52 -2.13
C TYR A 352 -34.22 -18.62 -2.84
N MET A 353 -33.39 -19.36 -2.09
CA MET A 353 -32.57 -20.48 -2.56
C MET A 353 -32.82 -21.71 -1.67
N PRO A 354 -33.99 -22.36 -1.84
CA PRO A 354 -34.40 -23.45 -0.97
C PRO A 354 -33.50 -24.69 -1.14
N PRO A 355 -33.46 -25.57 -0.13
CA PRO A 355 -32.54 -26.71 -0.08
C PRO A 355 -32.75 -27.78 -1.17
N TYR A 356 -33.82 -27.65 -1.95
CA TYR A 356 -34.22 -28.52 -3.06
C TYR A 356 -34.07 -27.85 -4.44
N MET A 357 -33.53 -26.62 -4.51
CA MET A 357 -33.25 -25.95 -5.77
C MET A 357 -32.13 -26.70 -6.51
N GLU A 358 -32.36 -27.07 -7.77
CA GLU A 358 -31.33 -27.68 -8.62
C GLU A 358 -30.25 -26.65 -9.02
N ASP A 359 -29.03 -27.17 -9.21
CA ASP A 359 -27.70 -26.55 -9.10
C ASP A 359 -27.35 -25.25 -9.87
N PRO A 360 -27.94 -24.87 -11.03
CA PRO A 360 -27.33 -23.82 -11.87
C PRO A 360 -27.28 -22.40 -11.27
N ALA A 361 -28.16 -22.07 -10.31
CA ALA A 361 -28.25 -20.72 -9.76
C ALA A 361 -27.24 -20.46 -8.63
N TRP A 362 -26.74 -21.50 -7.95
CA TRP A 362 -25.78 -21.36 -6.84
C TRP A 362 -24.41 -20.90 -7.31
N CYS A 363 -23.97 -21.45 -8.44
CA CYS A 363 -22.66 -21.18 -9.01
C CYS A 363 -22.68 -19.99 -9.99
N CYS A 364 -23.79 -19.25 -10.12
CA CYS A 364 -23.84 -18.09 -10.99
C CYS A 364 -23.06 -16.94 -10.33
N PRO A 365 -21.98 -16.44 -10.96
CA PRO A 365 -21.30 -15.25 -10.48
C PRO A 365 -22.07 -13.98 -10.85
N ASP A 366 -21.72 -12.87 -10.22
CA ASP A 366 -22.15 -11.53 -10.59
C ASP A 366 -21.29 -10.92 -11.71
N SER A 367 -21.44 -9.60 -11.91
CA SER A 367 -20.69 -8.82 -12.90
C SER A 367 -19.18 -8.81 -12.71
N VAL A 368 -18.66 -9.13 -11.51
CA VAL A 368 -17.22 -9.16 -11.19
C VAL A 368 -16.72 -10.58 -10.91
N GLY A 369 -17.52 -11.60 -11.22
CA GLY A 369 -17.14 -13.00 -11.02
C GLY A 369 -17.39 -13.50 -9.59
N ASN A 370 -17.88 -12.67 -8.67
CA ASN A 370 -18.12 -13.08 -7.29
C ASN A 370 -19.33 -14.00 -7.21
N THR A 371 -19.14 -15.13 -6.56
CA THR A 371 -20.23 -16.05 -6.21
C THR A 371 -20.82 -15.70 -4.84
N ILE A 372 -21.98 -16.29 -4.50
CA ILE A 372 -22.64 -16.01 -3.21
C ILE A 372 -21.74 -16.39 -2.03
N LEU A 373 -20.86 -17.39 -2.22
CA LEU A 373 -19.88 -17.80 -1.23
C LEU A 373 -18.78 -16.75 -1.02
N HIS A 374 -18.39 -16.00 -2.05
CA HIS A 374 -17.45 -14.88 -1.89
C HIS A 374 -18.04 -13.81 -0.97
N TYR A 375 -19.30 -13.42 -1.21
CA TYR A 375 -20.00 -12.45 -0.37
C TYR A 375 -20.19 -12.94 1.07
N ALA A 376 -20.64 -14.18 1.24
CA ALA A 376 -20.77 -14.77 2.56
C ALA A 376 -19.43 -14.78 3.32
N ALA A 377 -18.32 -15.07 2.62
CA ALA A 377 -16.97 -15.05 3.17
C ALA A 377 -16.54 -13.63 3.59
N ILE A 378 -16.58 -12.65 2.68
CA ILE A 378 -16.19 -11.25 2.93
C ILE A 378 -16.98 -10.64 4.09
N HIS A 379 -18.28 -10.94 4.19
CA HIS A 379 -19.14 -10.46 5.27
C HIS A 379 -19.14 -11.37 6.52
N SER A 380 -18.30 -12.41 6.54
CA SER A 380 -18.10 -13.30 7.70
C SER A 380 -19.39 -13.97 8.20
N ARG A 381 -20.23 -14.40 7.26
CA ARG A 381 -21.52 -15.07 7.49
C ARG A 381 -21.33 -16.57 7.68
N THR A 382 -20.74 -16.98 8.80
CA THR A 382 -20.28 -18.35 9.07
C THR A 382 -21.38 -19.41 8.87
N GLU A 383 -22.60 -19.20 9.34
CA GLU A 383 -23.71 -20.13 9.17
C GLU A 383 -24.11 -20.27 7.70
N VAL A 384 -24.15 -19.16 6.98
CA VAL A 384 -24.42 -19.13 5.54
C VAL A 384 -23.32 -19.86 4.76
N ILE A 385 -22.05 -19.64 5.09
CA ILE A 385 -20.90 -20.35 4.50
C ILE A 385 -21.06 -21.86 4.69
N ARG A 386 -21.33 -22.32 5.92
CA ARG A 386 -21.53 -23.75 6.23
C ARG A 386 -22.70 -24.33 5.43
N TYR A 387 -23.79 -23.58 5.32
CA TYR A 387 -24.95 -24.01 4.55
C TYR A 387 -24.64 -24.13 3.05
N ILE A 388 -24.03 -23.12 2.43
CA ILE A 388 -23.65 -23.15 1.02
C ILE A 388 -22.70 -24.32 0.74
N MET A 389 -21.65 -24.49 1.54
CA MET A 389 -20.68 -25.59 1.39
C MET A 389 -21.33 -26.98 1.50
N SER A 390 -22.41 -27.11 2.29
CA SER A 390 -23.15 -28.38 2.39
C SER A 390 -23.92 -28.74 1.10
N LYS A 391 -24.15 -27.76 0.22
CA LYS A 391 -24.89 -27.91 -1.02
C LYS A 391 -23.95 -27.96 -2.23
N THR A 392 -23.03 -27.01 -2.32
CA THR A 392 -22.19 -26.77 -3.49
C THR A 392 -20.73 -26.57 -3.06
N PRO A 393 -20.04 -27.64 -2.62
CA PRO A 393 -18.64 -27.56 -2.16
C PRO A 393 -17.67 -27.11 -3.27
N GLU A 394 -18.04 -27.29 -4.54
CA GLU A 394 -17.26 -26.86 -5.71
C GLU A 394 -16.97 -25.35 -5.71
N MET A 395 -17.86 -24.54 -5.12
CA MET A 395 -17.72 -23.10 -5.01
C MET A 395 -16.49 -22.65 -4.21
N LEU A 396 -15.92 -23.52 -3.38
CA LEU A 396 -14.67 -23.24 -2.65
C LEU A 396 -13.50 -22.98 -3.58
N SER A 397 -13.51 -23.59 -4.76
CA SER A 397 -12.45 -23.50 -5.77
C SER A 397 -12.77 -22.53 -6.91
N MET A 398 -13.98 -21.98 -6.94
CA MET A 398 -14.37 -21.00 -7.95
C MET A 398 -13.67 -19.68 -7.68
N ARG A 399 -13.14 -19.07 -8.74
CA ARG A 399 -12.46 -17.79 -8.67
C ARG A 399 -13.30 -16.69 -9.31
N ASN A 400 -13.27 -15.50 -8.72
CA ASN A 400 -13.84 -14.30 -9.32
C ASN A 400 -12.91 -13.74 -10.44
N TYR A 401 -13.27 -12.62 -11.07
CA TYR A 401 -12.47 -12.05 -12.16
C TYR A 401 -11.13 -11.47 -11.68
N ASP A 402 -11.06 -11.07 -10.42
CA ASP A 402 -9.81 -10.76 -9.72
C ASP A 402 -8.90 -11.99 -9.47
N GLY A 403 -9.38 -13.18 -9.81
CA GLY A 403 -8.67 -14.43 -9.63
C GLY A 403 -8.69 -14.97 -8.20
N TYR A 404 -9.55 -14.47 -7.31
CA TYR A 404 -9.64 -14.92 -5.92
C TYR A 404 -10.69 -15.99 -5.71
N THR A 405 -10.35 -17.01 -4.92
CA THR A 405 -11.32 -17.91 -4.27
C THR A 405 -12.05 -17.20 -3.12
N PRO A 406 -13.16 -17.74 -2.59
CA PRO A 406 -13.84 -17.16 -1.43
C PRO A 406 -12.94 -16.98 -0.20
N LEU A 407 -12.01 -17.92 0.04
CA LEU A 407 -11.06 -17.82 1.15
C LEU A 407 -10.04 -16.69 0.92
N GLU A 408 -9.52 -16.54 -0.30
CA GLU A 408 -8.57 -15.47 -0.62
C GLU A 408 -9.26 -14.11 -0.60
N ALA A 409 -10.49 -14.00 -1.09
CA ALA A 409 -11.30 -12.78 -1.00
C ALA A 409 -11.54 -12.37 0.47
N LEU A 410 -11.88 -13.33 1.35
CA LEU A 410 -11.95 -13.08 2.80
C LEU A 410 -10.60 -12.61 3.37
N ARG A 411 -9.47 -13.20 2.93
CA ARG A 411 -8.14 -12.75 3.39
C ARG A 411 -7.81 -11.33 2.91
N GLY A 412 -8.21 -10.97 1.70
CA GLY A 412 -8.12 -9.60 1.20
C GLY A 412 -8.91 -8.62 2.06
N GLU A 413 -10.16 -8.96 2.40
CA GLU A 413 -11.00 -8.18 3.33
C GLU A 413 -10.40 -8.10 4.74
N MET A 414 -9.79 -9.19 5.23
CA MET A 414 -9.07 -9.18 6.50
C MET A 414 -7.87 -8.22 6.47
N GLU A 415 -7.09 -8.21 5.40
CA GLU A 415 -5.98 -7.26 5.26
C GLU A 415 -6.50 -5.83 5.15
N PHE A 416 -7.58 -5.60 4.40
CA PHE A 416 -8.26 -4.31 4.31
C PHE A 416 -8.68 -3.80 5.70
N ARG A 417 -9.40 -4.60 6.50
CA ARG A 417 -9.84 -4.19 7.85
C ARG A 417 -8.71 -3.98 8.85
N ARG A 418 -7.59 -4.68 8.67
CA ARG A 418 -6.41 -4.52 9.52
C ARG A 418 -5.70 -3.20 9.23
N THR A 419 -5.65 -2.83 7.96
CA THR A 419 -4.79 -1.73 7.50
C THR A 419 -5.55 -0.43 7.31
N ARG A 420 -6.87 -0.47 7.09
CA ARG A 420 -7.69 0.68 6.71
C ARG A 420 -8.91 0.81 7.61
N THR A 421 -9.25 2.03 8.00
CA THR A 421 -10.55 2.36 8.58
C THR A 421 -11.55 2.63 7.47
N LYS A 422 -12.76 2.06 7.57
CA LYS A 422 -13.90 2.57 6.80
C LYS A 422 -14.23 3.96 7.37
N ALA A 423 -13.79 5.02 6.73
CA ALA A 423 -14.22 6.37 7.03
C ALA A 423 -15.71 6.55 6.68
N TYR A 424 -16.59 6.01 7.51
CA TYR A 424 -17.92 6.57 7.61
C TYR A 424 -17.78 7.83 8.48
N ALA A 425 -17.87 9.00 7.84
CA ALA A 425 -18.17 10.31 8.45
C ALA A 425 -17.12 11.42 8.38
N ALA A 426 -16.35 11.53 7.28
CA ALA A 426 -15.96 12.87 6.85
C ALA A 426 -16.22 13.00 5.35
N LYS A 427 -17.20 13.85 5.04
CA LYS A 427 -17.25 14.48 3.73
C LYS A 427 -16.30 15.67 3.80
N ASP A 428 -15.47 15.85 2.80
CA ASP A 428 -14.73 17.10 2.65
C ASP A 428 -15.71 18.29 2.50
N SER A 429 -15.16 19.50 2.44
CA SER A 429 -15.92 20.73 2.21
C SER A 429 -16.75 20.73 0.91
N TYR A 430 -16.54 19.76 0.01
CA TYR A 430 -17.23 19.59 -1.26
C TYR A 430 -18.22 18.42 -1.28
N GLY A 431 -18.38 17.71 -0.16
CA GLY A 431 -19.33 16.61 -0.04
C GLY A 431 -18.79 15.25 -0.51
N ALA A 432 -17.52 15.15 -0.88
CA ALA A 432 -16.87 13.89 -1.27
C ALA A 432 -16.36 13.14 -0.03
N TRP A 433 -16.50 11.82 -0.04
CA TRP A 433 -16.05 10.97 1.06
C TRP A 433 -14.52 11.00 1.15
N CYS A 434 -13.95 11.54 2.23
CA CYS A 434 -12.50 11.61 2.38
C CYS A 434 -11.95 10.35 3.10
N GLY A 435 -10.99 9.70 2.42
CA GLY A 435 -9.83 8.99 2.97
C GLY A 435 -10.05 7.79 3.89
N THR A 436 -9.61 6.61 3.45
CA THR A 436 -9.30 5.50 4.39
C THR A 436 -7.99 5.79 5.12
N GLY A 437 -8.03 6.05 6.43
CA GLY A 437 -6.82 6.19 7.24
C GLY A 437 -6.09 4.86 7.47
N ALA A 438 -4.76 4.90 7.63
CA ALA A 438 -3.94 3.73 7.92
C ALA A 438 -3.90 3.42 9.43
N GLU A 439 -4.37 2.24 9.85
CA GLU A 439 -4.57 1.89 11.28
C GLU A 439 -3.83 0.61 11.76
N SER A 440 -2.89 0.07 10.97
CA SER A 440 -2.27 -1.24 11.28
C SER A 440 -1.66 -1.33 12.69
N ASP A 441 -1.13 -0.23 13.24
CA ASP A 441 -0.52 -0.22 14.58
C ASP A 441 -1.53 -0.27 15.74
N ILE A 442 -2.80 0.09 15.52
CA ILE A 442 -3.86 0.01 16.54
C ILE A 442 -4.75 -1.24 16.40
N PHE A 443 -4.44 -2.11 15.42
CA PHE A 443 -5.15 -3.35 15.19
C PHE A 443 -5.23 -4.21 16.47
N ALA A 444 -6.44 -4.55 16.90
CA ALA A 444 -6.68 -5.32 18.13
C ALA A 444 -6.90 -6.82 17.90
N GLY A 445 -6.85 -7.26 16.64
CA GLY A 445 -7.18 -8.62 16.22
C GLY A 445 -8.54 -8.73 15.54
N TYR A 446 -8.72 -9.79 14.76
CA TYR A 446 -9.96 -10.08 14.05
C TYR A 446 -11.07 -10.55 15.00
N PRO A 447 -12.35 -10.22 14.69
CA PRO A 447 -13.48 -10.70 15.45
C PRO A 447 -13.66 -12.22 15.29
N PRO A 448 -14.30 -12.91 16.26
CA PRO A 448 -14.55 -14.34 16.20
C PRO A 448 -15.21 -14.83 14.91
N SER A 449 -16.19 -14.09 14.36
CA SER A 449 -16.91 -14.47 13.13
C SER A 449 -15.98 -14.61 11.91
N ILE A 450 -15.01 -13.70 11.76
CA ILE A 450 -13.98 -13.80 10.71
C ILE A 450 -13.11 -15.04 10.93
N ILE A 451 -12.67 -15.29 12.17
CA ILE A 451 -11.81 -16.43 12.50
C ILE A 451 -12.53 -17.75 12.19
N GLU A 452 -13.80 -17.86 12.54
CA GLU A 452 -14.65 -19.02 12.22
C GLU A 452 -14.90 -19.15 10.71
N SER A 453 -15.08 -18.04 9.99
CA SER A 453 -15.22 -18.09 8.53
C SER A 453 -13.94 -18.62 7.87
N VAL A 454 -12.76 -18.19 8.33
CA VAL A 454 -11.48 -18.75 7.87
C VAL A 454 -11.35 -20.23 8.24
N GLU A 455 -11.71 -20.61 9.47
CA GLU A 455 -11.73 -22.01 9.93
C GLU A 455 -12.52 -22.89 8.94
N VAL A 456 -13.75 -22.49 8.67
CA VAL A 456 -14.68 -23.23 7.81
C VAL A 456 -14.17 -23.35 6.37
N LEU A 457 -13.71 -22.25 5.79
CA LEU A 457 -13.29 -22.20 4.38
C LEU A 457 -11.94 -22.89 4.15
N SER A 458 -11.04 -22.87 5.14
CA SER A 458 -9.70 -23.47 5.02
C SER A 458 -9.60 -24.90 5.57
N GLY A 459 -10.62 -25.38 6.29
CA GLY A 459 -10.61 -26.67 6.99
C GLY A 459 -9.61 -26.74 8.15
N ILE A 460 -9.08 -25.59 8.58
CA ILE A 460 -8.26 -25.46 9.78
C ILE A 460 -9.15 -25.71 11.00
N GLN A 461 -8.63 -26.31 12.07
CA GLN A 461 -9.36 -26.44 13.34
C GLN A 461 -8.92 -25.33 14.30
N VAL A 462 -9.88 -24.66 14.98
CA VAL A 462 -9.63 -23.61 15.98
C VAL A 462 -10.52 -23.80 17.23
N LEU A 463 -10.22 -23.11 18.35
CA LEU A 463 -11.17 -23.03 19.47
C LEU A 463 -12.38 -22.15 19.09
N GLY A 464 -13.60 -22.60 19.42
CA GLY A 464 -14.85 -21.93 19.02
C GLY A 464 -15.12 -20.58 19.70
N ALA A 465 -15.97 -19.73 19.08
CA ALA A 465 -16.25 -18.35 19.52
C ALA A 465 -16.66 -18.17 20.98
N HIS A 466 -17.32 -19.15 21.60
CA HIS A 466 -17.76 -19.05 22.99
C HIS A 466 -16.60 -19.04 24.01
N GLU A 467 -15.41 -19.52 23.63
CA GLU A 467 -14.20 -19.49 24.46
C GLU A 467 -13.29 -18.28 24.14
N LEU A 468 -13.54 -17.60 23.01
CA LEU A 468 -12.74 -16.50 22.47
C LEU A 468 -12.94 -15.16 23.21
N SER A 469 -14.10 -14.95 23.85
CA SER A 469 -14.43 -13.69 24.55
C SER A 469 -13.68 -13.51 25.88
N GLU A 470 -13.15 -14.59 26.46
CA GLU A 470 -12.40 -14.58 27.72
C GLU A 470 -10.90 -14.88 27.55
N THR A 471 -10.45 -15.32 26.37
CA THR A 471 -9.04 -15.64 26.11
C THR A 471 -8.21 -14.39 25.87
N THR A 472 -7.71 -13.79 26.95
CA THR A 472 -6.45 -13.03 26.90
C THR A 472 -5.27 -14.02 26.89
N PRO A 473 -4.06 -13.64 26.43
CA PRO A 473 -2.85 -14.46 26.62
C PRO A 473 -2.66 -14.91 28.09
N LYS A 474 -3.11 -14.09 29.05
CA LYS A 474 -3.17 -14.40 30.49
C LYS A 474 -4.17 -15.51 30.86
N ALA A 475 -5.29 -15.63 30.15
CA ALA A 475 -6.24 -16.71 30.37
C ALA A 475 -5.63 -18.05 29.95
N THR A 476 -4.90 -18.09 28.83
CA THR A 476 -4.15 -19.29 28.39
C THR A 476 -3.11 -19.70 29.44
N GLU A 477 -2.36 -18.74 29.99
CA GLU A 477 -1.31 -18.97 30.98
C GLU A 477 -1.86 -19.38 32.38
N ASN A 478 -3.00 -18.83 32.80
CA ASN A 478 -3.64 -19.22 34.06
C ASN A 478 -4.41 -20.55 33.95
N LYS A 479 -5.04 -20.85 32.80
CA LYS A 479 -5.67 -22.15 32.53
C LYS A 479 -4.63 -23.26 32.45
N MET A 480 -3.41 -22.99 31.97
CA MET A 480 -2.27 -23.92 31.96
C MET A 480 -1.85 -24.42 33.37
N ILE A 481 -2.20 -23.71 34.45
CA ILE A 481 -1.81 -24.07 35.83
C ILE A 481 -2.93 -24.85 36.55
N SER A 482 -4.19 -24.79 36.08
CA SER A 482 -5.33 -25.47 36.71
C SER A 482 -6.05 -26.43 35.76
N GLU A 483 -5.86 -27.72 36.01
CA GLU A 483 -6.66 -28.88 35.57
C GLU A 483 -6.53 -29.33 34.09
N ASN A 484 -5.86 -30.48 33.87
CA ASN A 484 -6.00 -31.43 32.75
C ASN A 484 -6.46 -30.87 31.39
N ILE A 485 -5.72 -29.91 30.82
CA ILE A 485 -5.94 -29.45 29.44
C ILE A 485 -5.29 -30.45 28.47
N HIS A 486 -6.04 -30.89 27.44
CA HIS A 486 -5.50 -31.80 26.43
C HIS A 486 -4.54 -31.03 25.51
N LEU A 487 -3.45 -31.68 25.05
CA LEU A 487 -2.47 -31.07 24.12
C LEU A 487 -3.13 -30.50 22.85
N SER A 488 -4.28 -31.07 22.42
CA SER A 488 -5.09 -30.52 21.33
C SER A 488 -5.56 -29.11 21.62
N ASP A 489 -6.01 -28.82 22.83
CA ASP A 489 -6.65 -27.56 23.17
C ASP A 489 -5.63 -26.43 23.20
N VAL A 490 -4.39 -26.74 23.61
CA VAL A 490 -3.25 -25.81 23.54
C VAL A 490 -2.90 -25.49 22.09
N PHE A 491 -2.83 -26.51 21.23
CA PHE A 491 -2.56 -26.31 19.80
C PHE A 491 -3.65 -25.47 19.13
N MET A 492 -4.91 -25.75 19.45
CA MET A 492 -6.07 -25.04 18.93
C MET A 492 -6.11 -23.58 19.42
N ALA A 493 -5.83 -23.33 20.70
CA ALA A 493 -5.72 -21.98 21.25
C ALA A 493 -4.64 -21.16 20.54
N GLN A 494 -3.46 -21.77 20.35
CA GLN A 494 -2.35 -21.14 19.65
C GLN A 494 -2.75 -20.79 18.21
N ARG A 495 -3.45 -21.70 17.52
CA ARG A 495 -3.90 -21.47 16.14
C ARG A 495 -4.97 -20.38 16.05
N THR A 496 -5.89 -20.34 17.01
CA THR A 496 -6.87 -19.27 17.15
C THR A 496 -6.19 -17.91 17.32
N LEU A 497 -5.18 -17.81 18.19
CA LEU A 497 -4.42 -16.56 18.38
C LEU A 497 -3.66 -16.15 17.11
N GLN A 498 -3.08 -17.11 16.40
CA GLN A 498 -2.40 -16.87 15.12
C GLN A 498 -3.35 -16.29 14.08
N LEU A 499 -4.55 -16.86 13.92
CA LEU A 499 -5.55 -16.29 13.01
C LEU A 499 -6.04 -14.92 13.49
N LYS A 500 -6.32 -14.77 14.79
CA LYS A 500 -6.76 -13.50 15.39
C LYS A 500 -5.81 -12.36 15.07
N TYR A 501 -4.51 -12.59 15.09
CA TYR A 501 -3.49 -11.56 14.86
C TYR A 501 -2.84 -11.63 13.48
N GLY A 502 -3.46 -12.31 12.51
CA GLY A 502 -3.02 -12.32 11.11
C GLY A 502 -1.66 -12.99 10.88
N CYS A 503 -1.26 -13.95 11.72
CA CYS A 503 -0.05 -14.73 11.53
C CYS A 503 -0.16 -15.59 10.26
N THR A 504 0.84 -15.47 9.38
CA THR A 504 0.94 -16.29 8.16
C THR A 504 2.02 -17.37 8.25
N CYS A 505 2.97 -17.27 9.19
CA CYS A 505 4.04 -18.25 9.34
C CYS A 505 3.68 -19.45 10.22
N GLY A 506 2.60 -19.38 11.00
CA GLY A 506 2.22 -20.44 11.96
C GLY A 506 3.14 -20.57 13.18
N GLU A 507 4.10 -19.65 13.38
CA GLU A 507 5.10 -19.72 14.45
C GLU A 507 5.15 -18.49 15.37
N CYS A 508 4.26 -17.51 15.16
CA CYS A 508 4.21 -16.32 16.02
C CYS A 508 3.92 -16.68 17.49
N ILE A 509 4.72 -16.13 18.41
CA ILE A 509 4.49 -16.24 19.85
C ILE A 509 3.25 -15.38 20.20
N ASP A 510 2.34 -15.95 20.99
CA ASP A 510 1.01 -15.39 21.29
C ASP A 510 0.18 -15.01 20.04
N GLY A 511 0.55 -15.54 18.87
CA GLY A 511 -0.10 -15.25 17.58
C GLY A 511 0.38 -13.97 16.88
N PHE A 512 1.10 -13.06 17.55
CA PHE A 512 1.51 -11.78 16.96
C PHE A 512 3.02 -11.57 16.82
N LEU A 513 3.86 -12.03 17.75
CA LEU A 513 5.31 -11.79 17.69
C LEU A 513 5.98 -12.81 16.77
N SER A 514 6.38 -12.39 15.56
CA SER A 514 6.96 -13.29 14.56
C SER A 514 8.37 -13.79 14.92
N PRO A 515 8.82 -14.93 14.35
CA PRO A 515 10.17 -15.43 14.56
C PRO A 515 11.27 -14.42 14.16
N ARG A 516 11.10 -13.73 13.02
CA ARG A 516 12.05 -12.73 12.50
C ARG A 516 12.08 -11.48 13.38
N MET A 517 10.92 -10.93 13.74
CA MET A 517 10.88 -9.78 14.65
C MET A 517 11.47 -10.12 16.02
N ARG A 518 11.17 -11.30 16.58
CA ARG A 518 11.77 -11.77 17.84
C ARG A 518 13.31 -11.81 17.73
N PHE A 519 13.84 -12.31 16.62
CA PHE A 519 15.28 -12.36 16.38
C PHE A 519 15.87 -10.95 16.31
N ALA A 520 15.24 -10.03 15.55
CA ALA A 520 15.67 -8.64 15.44
C ALA A 520 15.67 -7.93 16.81
N LEU A 521 14.59 -8.07 17.59
CA LEU A 521 14.50 -7.50 18.95
C LEU A 521 15.56 -8.10 19.87
N GLN A 522 15.82 -9.40 19.79
CA GLN A 522 16.84 -10.06 20.61
C GLN A 522 18.24 -9.57 20.24
N HIS A 523 18.52 -9.45 18.94
CA HIS A 523 19.78 -8.92 18.43
C HIS A 523 20.00 -7.49 18.90
N GLN A 524 18.98 -6.63 18.83
CA GLN A 524 19.07 -5.26 19.30
C GLN A 524 19.27 -5.17 20.80
N ALA A 525 18.49 -5.91 21.59
CA ALA A 525 18.66 -5.94 23.04
C ALA A 525 20.11 -6.29 23.43
N LYS A 526 20.70 -7.29 22.77
CA LYS A 526 22.11 -7.65 23.01
C LYS A 526 23.09 -6.58 22.53
N THR A 527 22.90 -6.04 21.33
CA THR A 527 23.79 -5.02 20.76
C THR A 527 23.82 -3.76 21.61
N GLN A 528 22.66 -3.30 22.09
CA GLN A 528 22.57 -2.15 22.98
C GLN A 528 23.23 -2.44 24.33
N HIS A 529 23.00 -3.64 24.90
CA HIS A 529 23.69 -4.06 26.12
C HIS A 529 25.21 -4.01 25.96
N ASP A 530 25.76 -4.69 24.95
CA ASP A 530 27.20 -4.83 24.75
C ASP A 530 27.85 -3.45 24.47
N THR A 531 27.27 -2.68 23.55
CA THR A 531 27.78 -1.34 23.18
C THR A 531 27.77 -0.36 24.35
N MET A 532 26.68 -0.33 25.12
CA MET A 532 26.57 0.62 26.24
C MET A 532 27.36 0.15 27.46
N SER A 533 27.46 -1.16 27.69
CA SER A 533 28.26 -1.76 28.76
C SER A 533 29.73 -1.39 28.63
N ASP A 534 30.30 -1.58 27.43
CA ASP A 534 31.72 -1.35 27.17
C ASP A 534 32.13 0.13 27.31
N THR A 535 31.16 1.06 27.25
CA THR A 535 31.42 2.50 27.33
C THR A 535 31.18 3.11 28.72
N ILE A 536 30.62 2.35 29.68
CA ILE A 536 30.29 2.87 31.02
C ILE A 536 31.54 3.35 31.77
N GLU A 537 32.60 2.54 31.77
CA GLU A 537 33.85 2.81 32.50
C GLU A 537 34.75 3.82 31.75
N ASP A 538 34.71 3.80 30.42
CA ASP A 538 35.59 4.61 29.56
C ASP A 538 35.09 6.06 29.36
N MET A 539 33.81 6.34 29.64
CA MET A 539 33.21 7.66 29.41
C MET A 539 32.75 8.33 30.70
N SER A 540 32.99 9.64 30.80
CA SER A 540 32.31 10.46 31.79
C SER A 540 30.80 10.41 31.59
N GLY A 541 30.01 10.56 32.65
CA GLY A 541 28.55 10.46 32.55
C GLY A 541 27.94 11.42 31.53
N VAL A 542 28.44 12.66 31.44
CA VAL A 542 28.02 13.63 30.40
C VAL A 542 28.28 13.10 29.00
N ARG A 543 29.46 12.52 28.75
CA ARG A 543 29.82 11.98 27.44
C ARG A 543 28.99 10.74 27.11
N TRP A 544 28.74 9.89 28.10
CA TRP A 544 27.92 8.70 27.97
C TRP A 544 26.45 9.03 27.66
N LEU A 545 25.88 10.07 28.30
CA LEU A 545 24.53 10.54 27.98
C LEU A 545 24.45 11.05 26.54
N ARG A 546 25.41 11.87 26.09
CA ARG A 546 25.45 12.35 24.70
C ARG A 546 25.58 11.20 23.70
N PHE A 547 26.35 10.17 24.04
CA PHE A 547 26.48 8.97 23.22
C PHE A 547 25.17 8.17 23.11
N SER A 548 24.28 8.30 24.11
CA SER A 548 23.03 7.52 24.20
C SER A 548 21.77 8.38 24.03
N GLU A 549 21.90 9.62 23.55
CA GLU A 549 20.84 10.64 23.58
C GLU A 549 19.54 10.19 22.90
N ASP A 550 19.66 9.52 21.75
CA ASP A 550 18.55 8.94 20.97
C ASP A 550 17.72 7.93 21.77
N LYS A 551 18.36 7.23 22.71
CA LYS A 551 17.76 6.17 23.54
C LYS A 551 17.15 6.75 24.81
N LEU A 552 17.75 7.81 25.34
CA LEU A 552 17.33 8.40 26.60
C LEU A 552 16.00 9.14 26.52
N LYS A 553 15.51 9.49 25.32
CA LYS A 553 14.20 10.15 25.11
C LYS A 553 13.00 9.41 25.73
N TYR A 554 13.12 8.09 25.94
CA TYR A 554 12.10 7.27 26.59
C TYR A 554 12.14 7.30 28.12
N LEU A 555 13.17 7.91 28.71
CA LEU A 555 13.33 8.04 30.16
C LEU A 555 12.91 9.44 30.64
N PRO A 556 12.30 9.56 31.83
CA PRO A 556 12.04 10.87 32.44
C PRO A 556 13.34 11.67 32.65
N SER A 557 13.28 12.99 32.46
CA SER A 557 14.47 13.86 32.55
C SER A 557 15.21 13.76 33.89
N HIS A 558 14.51 13.53 35.00
CA HIS A 558 15.13 13.33 36.31
C HIS A 558 15.98 12.04 36.37
N VAL A 559 15.55 10.97 35.71
CA VAL A 559 16.31 9.70 35.63
C VAL A 559 17.55 9.90 34.78
N GLN A 560 17.44 10.65 33.67
CA GLN A 560 18.59 10.96 32.82
C GLN A 560 19.69 11.72 33.60
N GLN A 561 19.30 12.70 34.43
CA GLN A 561 20.23 13.43 35.30
C GLN A 561 20.90 12.55 36.36
N GLU A 562 20.21 11.53 36.86
CA GLU A 562 20.77 10.55 37.79
C GLU A 562 21.76 9.61 37.10
N LEU A 563 21.47 9.20 35.85
CA LEU A 563 22.38 8.39 35.02
C LEU A 563 23.69 9.13 34.72
N GLU A 564 23.65 10.47 34.58
CA GLU A 564 24.87 11.28 34.44
C GLU A 564 25.84 11.11 35.62
N LYS A 565 25.28 11.01 36.83
CA LYS A 565 26.06 11.09 38.07
C LYS A 565 26.42 9.72 38.62
N ASN A 566 25.65 8.69 38.29
CA ASN A 566 25.72 7.39 38.94
C ASN A 566 26.03 6.26 37.95
N GLU A 567 27.27 5.78 37.99
CA GLU A 567 27.75 4.65 37.19
C GLU A 567 26.99 3.35 37.45
N LEU A 568 26.70 3.05 38.72
CA LEU A 568 25.94 1.85 39.09
C LEU A 568 24.51 1.89 38.54
N LEU A 569 23.93 3.09 38.46
CA LEU A 569 22.62 3.28 37.85
C LEU A 569 22.66 3.09 36.33
N ARG A 570 23.72 3.56 35.66
CA ARG A 570 23.97 3.27 34.24
C ARG A 570 24.06 1.77 34.00
N ARG A 571 24.77 1.04 34.87
CA ARG A 571 24.87 -0.41 34.79
C ARG A 571 23.50 -1.08 34.95
N GLY A 572 22.69 -0.67 35.92
CA GLY A 572 21.32 -1.18 36.10
C GLY A 572 20.41 -0.92 34.90
N PHE A 573 20.52 0.24 34.26
CA PHE A 573 19.82 0.55 33.02
C PHE A 573 20.27 -0.34 31.86
N VAL A 574 21.58 -0.53 31.69
CA VAL A 574 22.14 -1.37 30.62
C VAL A 574 21.81 -2.85 30.82
N ASP A 575 21.89 -3.36 32.05
CA ASP A 575 21.60 -4.77 32.36
C ASP A 575 20.13 -5.15 32.06
N LEU A 576 19.19 -4.19 32.05
CA LEU A 576 17.81 -4.45 31.63
C LEU A 576 17.70 -4.85 30.16
N PHE A 577 18.61 -4.41 29.29
CA PHE A 577 18.63 -4.85 27.89
C PHE A 577 18.95 -6.34 27.77
N ASP A 578 19.92 -6.85 28.55
CA ASP A 578 20.20 -8.30 28.57
C ASP A 578 19.00 -9.09 29.11
N LEU A 579 18.28 -8.56 30.10
CA LEU A 579 17.06 -9.17 30.61
C LEU A 579 15.96 -9.29 29.53
N VAL A 580 15.80 -8.27 28.69
CA VAL A 580 14.90 -8.32 27.52
C VAL A 580 15.38 -9.38 26.53
N ALA A 581 16.69 -9.45 26.24
CA ALA A 581 17.27 -10.46 25.36
C ALA A 581 17.03 -11.89 25.88
N VAL A 582 17.19 -12.12 27.19
CA VAL A 582 16.90 -13.40 27.84
C VAL A 582 15.43 -13.78 27.70
N CYS A 583 14.51 -12.83 27.91
CA CYS A 583 13.06 -13.04 27.74
C CYS A 583 12.72 -13.52 26.32
N LEU A 584 13.24 -12.84 25.30
CA LEU A 584 13.04 -13.19 23.88
C LEU A 584 13.68 -14.53 23.50
N ARG A 585 14.85 -14.84 24.07
CA ARG A 585 15.54 -16.12 23.90
C ARG A 585 14.72 -17.28 24.47
N GLN A 586 14.01 -17.05 25.58
CA GLN A 586 13.09 -18.02 26.19
C GLN A 586 11.75 -18.15 25.44
N ARG A 587 11.60 -17.52 24.27
CA ARG A 587 10.36 -17.47 23.47
C ARG A 587 9.17 -16.92 24.26
N ARG A 588 9.41 -15.94 25.13
CA ARG A 588 8.37 -15.17 25.81
C ARG A 588 8.20 -13.82 25.14
N VAL A 589 6.96 -13.35 25.04
CA VAL A 589 6.69 -11.96 24.60
C VAL A 589 7.33 -11.02 25.63
N PRO A 590 8.05 -9.97 25.20
CA PRO A 590 8.73 -9.05 26.12
C PRO A 590 7.72 -8.07 26.74
N LYS A 591 6.72 -8.58 27.47
CA LYS A 591 5.82 -7.77 28.34
C LYS A 591 6.51 -7.52 29.67
N GLU A 592 6.13 -6.46 30.35
CA GLU A 592 6.65 -6.14 31.70
C GLU A 592 6.48 -7.32 32.67
N SER A 593 5.34 -8.03 32.62
CA SER A 593 5.09 -9.21 33.45
C SER A 593 6.08 -10.35 33.18
N ASN A 594 6.41 -10.58 31.91
CA ASN A 594 7.29 -11.67 31.49
C ASN A 594 8.75 -11.33 31.79
N ILE A 595 9.16 -10.09 31.54
CA ILE A 595 10.49 -9.58 31.91
C ILE A 595 10.68 -9.64 33.42
N SER A 596 9.66 -9.22 34.19
CA SER A 596 9.68 -9.33 35.66
C SER A 596 9.70 -10.79 36.14
N LEU A 597 9.06 -11.72 35.42
CA LEU A 597 9.15 -13.14 35.73
C LEU A 597 10.56 -13.67 35.50
N VAL A 598 11.17 -13.38 34.35
CA VAL A 598 12.58 -13.74 34.05
C VAL A 598 13.52 -13.16 35.10
N TRP A 599 13.31 -11.89 35.49
CA TRP A 599 14.11 -11.27 36.53
C TRP A 599 14.01 -11.99 37.88
N ARG A 600 12.79 -12.39 38.26
CA ARG A 600 12.55 -13.18 39.49
C ARG A 600 13.17 -14.57 39.42
N GLU A 601 13.17 -15.21 38.26
CA GLU A 601 13.84 -16.50 38.04
C GLU A 601 15.38 -16.36 38.17
N MET A 602 15.91 -15.18 37.84
CA MET A 602 17.35 -14.85 37.88
C MET A 602 17.83 -14.25 39.22
N LYS A 603 16.98 -14.24 40.28
CA LYS A 603 17.09 -13.47 41.56
C LYS A 603 18.42 -13.49 42.33
N GLY A 604 19.45 -14.20 41.87
CA GLY A 604 20.81 -14.16 42.42
C GLY A 604 21.80 -13.23 41.70
N SER A 605 21.42 -12.50 40.63
CA SER A 605 22.41 -11.90 39.70
C SER A 605 22.36 -10.39 39.44
N LEU A 606 21.33 -9.61 39.85
CA LEU A 606 21.12 -8.24 39.29
C LEU A 606 20.57 -7.17 40.27
N PRO A 607 21.27 -6.83 41.38
CA PRO A 607 20.83 -5.78 42.33
C PRO A 607 20.80 -4.36 41.73
N LEU A 608 21.52 -4.13 40.63
CA LEU A 608 21.61 -2.81 39.99
C LEU A 608 20.34 -2.46 39.21
N ILE A 609 19.64 -3.46 38.68
CA ILE A 609 18.32 -3.29 38.04
C ILE A 609 17.29 -2.78 39.06
N GLU A 610 17.28 -3.33 40.27
CA GLU A 610 16.38 -2.89 41.35
C GLU A 610 16.60 -1.40 41.66
N SER A 611 17.86 -1.00 41.84
CA SER A 611 18.20 0.41 42.05
C SER A 611 17.81 1.33 40.89
N PHE A 612 17.79 0.85 39.65
CA PHE A 612 17.34 1.63 38.50
C PHE A 612 15.83 1.84 38.50
N LEU A 613 15.07 0.77 38.74
CA LEU A 613 13.61 0.83 38.80
C LEU A 613 13.13 1.70 39.98
N GLU A 614 13.76 1.58 41.15
CA GLU A 614 13.44 2.40 42.33
C GLU A 614 13.64 3.91 42.11
N ARG A 615 14.54 4.29 41.19
CA ARG A 615 14.81 5.70 40.85
C ARG A 615 13.95 6.24 39.72
N GLY A 616 12.88 5.54 39.34
CA GLY A 616 11.93 5.97 38.31
C GLY A 616 12.25 5.49 36.90
N GLY A 617 13.30 4.67 36.74
CA GLY A 617 13.52 3.91 35.51
C GLY A 617 12.41 2.89 35.27
N THR A 618 12.12 2.55 34.02
CA THR A 618 11.05 1.59 33.69
C THR A 618 11.49 0.53 32.69
N ILE A 619 10.94 -0.68 32.83
CA ILE A 619 11.09 -1.75 31.83
C ILE A 619 10.52 -1.29 30.48
N THR A 620 9.39 -0.57 30.51
CA THR A 620 8.75 -0.01 29.32
C THR A 620 9.67 0.89 28.51
N ALA A 621 10.44 1.77 29.16
CA ALA A 621 11.41 2.62 28.46
C ALA A 621 12.48 1.79 27.75
N VAL A 622 13.10 0.84 28.45
CA VAL A 622 14.16 -0.03 27.88
C VAL A 622 13.61 -0.88 26.73
N ALA A 623 12.45 -1.51 26.92
CA ALA A 623 11.83 -2.30 25.87
C ALA A 623 11.42 -1.42 24.66
N SER A 624 10.92 -0.21 24.88
CA SER A 624 10.61 0.74 23.80
C SER A 624 11.85 1.12 23.01
N ILE A 625 13.01 1.29 23.66
CA ILE A 625 14.30 1.53 22.98
C ILE A 625 14.66 0.33 22.10
N VAL A 626 14.49 -0.91 22.59
CA VAL A 626 14.77 -2.12 21.81
C VAL A 626 13.89 -2.19 20.55
N PHE A 627 12.59 -1.93 20.68
CA PHE A 627 11.69 -1.89 19.52
C PHE A 627 12.04 -0.75 18.56
N TYR A 628 12.34 0.44 19.07
CA TYR A 628 12.76 1.58 18.26
C TYR A 628 14.01 1.25 17.45
N CYS A 629 15.06 0.74 18.09
CA CYS A 629 16.30 0.37 17.41
C CYS A 629 16.08 -0.78 16.42
N ALA A 630 15.20 -1.75 16.74
CA ALA A 630 14.92 -2.85 15.83
C ALA A 630 14.19 -2.39 14.58
N ARG A 631 13.20 -1.50 14.73
CA ARG A 631 12.52 -0.87 13.60
C ARG A 631 13.48 -0.02 12.78
N ASP A 632 14.21 0.89 13.43
CA ASP A 632 15.09 1.86 12.76
C ASP A 632 16.22 1.21 11.94
N GLN A 633 16.76 0.09 12.42
CA GLN A 633 17.82 -0.67 11.74
C GLN A 633 17.30 -1.75 10.79
N ASP A 634 15.99 -1.97 10.74
CA ASP A 634 15.37 -2.91 9.81
C ASP A 634 15.46 -2.35 8.39
N TYR A 635 15.99 -3.15 7.47
CA TYR A 635 16.16 -2.78 6.07
C TYR A 635 14.86 -2.35 5.36
N LEU A 636 13.69 -2.74 5.88
CA LEU A 636 12.39 -2.44 5.26
C LEU A 636 11.48 -1.53 6.08
N ALA A 637 11.61 -1.53 7.41
CA ALA A 637 10.76 -0.71 8.28
C ALA A 637 11.47 0.52 8.86
N GLY A 638 12.78 0.64 8.62
CA GLY A 638 13.65 1.64 9.23
C GLY A 638 14.24 2.63 8.25
N ASN A 639 15.21 3.41 8.74
CA ASN A 639 15.90 4.42 7.96
C ASN A 639 17.02 3.79 7.12
N ILE A 640 17.16 4.22 5.87
CA ILE A 640 18.19 3.77 4.93
C ILE A 640 19.63 3.90 5.47
N TYR A 641 19.88 4.86 6.35
CA TYR A 641 21.23 5.11 6.91
C TYR A 641 21.63 4.15 8.05
N SER A 642 20.68 3.38 8.61
CA SER A 642 20.87 2.57 9.82
C SER A 642 20.81 1.04 9.56
N ARG A 643 20.83 0.61 8.29
CA ARG A 643 20.58 -0.79 7.88
C ARG A 643 21.62 -1.78 8.46
N VAL A 644 21.14 -2.87 9.07
CA VAL A 644 21.99 -3.97 9.59
C VAL A 644 21.63 -5.32 8.96
N ASP A 645 22.63 -6.00 8.40
CA ASP A 645 22.49 -7.40 7.97
C ASP A 645 22.58 -8.34 9.18
N LEU A 646 21.49 -9.05 9.46
CA LEU A 646 21.36 -9.98 10.57
C LEU A 646 21.85 -11.40 10.24
N GLY A 647 22.30 -11.63 9.00
CA GLY A 647 22.95 -12.85 8.54
C GLY A 647 22.02 -14.03 8.24
N ASP A 648 22.62 -15.17 7.89
CA ASP A 648 21.93 -16.37 7.40
C ASP A 648 20.90 -16.95 8.39
N ASP A 649 21.19 -16.89 9.69
CA ASP A 649 20.29 -17.38 10.74
C ASP A 649 18.95 -16.62 10.73
N PHE A 650 18.98 -15.32 10.42
CA PHE A 650 17.76 -14.51 10.26
C PHE A 650 17.05 -14.82 8.95
N ASN A 651 17.79 -14.97 7.86
CA ASN A 651 17.24 -15.27 6.54
C ASN A 651 16.62 -16.67 6.44
N GLY A 652 17.05 -17.60 7.30
CA GLY A 652 16.47 -18.94 7.42
C GLY A 652 15.15 -19.01 8.19
N LEU A 653 14.70 -17.92 8.83
CA LEU A 653 13.44 -17.88 9.57
C LEU A 653 12.24 -17.68 8.63
N PRO A 654 11.06 -18.25 8.95
CA PRO A 654 9.89 -18.12 8.09
C PRO A 654 9.40 -16.67 8.03
N THR A 655 9.08 -16.20 6.82
CA THR A 655 8.46 -14.87 6.62
C THR A 655 7.04 -14.84 7.16
N CYS A 656 6.66 -13.74 7.79
CA CYS A 656 5.32 -13.55 8.34
C CYS A 656 4.78 -12.16 7.99
N ARG A 657 3.45 -12.03 7.87
CA ARG A 657 2.78 -10.74 7.76
C ARG A 657 3.11 -9.81 8.93
N ASN A 658 3.40 -10.36 10.11
CA ASN A 658 3.74 -9.61 11.32
C ASN A 658 5.23 -9.24 11.43
N ASP A 659 6.08 -9.54 10.45
CA ASP A 659 7.54 -9.32 10.56
C ASP A 659 7.94 -7.86 10.76
N LEU A 660 7.22 -6.93 10.15
CA LEU A 660 7.54 -5.49 10.18
C LEU A 660 6.56 -4.67 11.03
N GLU A 661 5.56 -5.31 11.65
CA GLU A 661 4.48 -4.63 12.38
C GLU A 661 4.93 -4.24 13.80
N TYR A 662 6.06 -3.53 13.90
CA TYR A 662 6.71 -3.17 15.17
C TYR A 662 5.80 -2.33 16.06
N GLY A 663 5.03 -1.38 15.50
CA GLY A 663 4.08 -0.56 16.24
C GLY A 663 2.96 -1.39 16.87
N PHE A 664 2.26 -2.19 16.06
CA PHE A 664 1.28 -3.17 16.53
C PHE A 664 1.83 -4.09 17.62
N VAL A 665 2.98 -4.73 17.41
CA VAL A 665 3.55 -5.69 18.38
C VAL A 665 4.01 -4.99 19.66
N SER A 666 4.55 -3.78 19.56
CA SER A 666 4.89 -2.93 20.72
C SER A 666 3.66 -2.59 21.54
N ASN A 667 2.55 -2.19 20.91
CA ASN A 667 1.28 -1.92 21.57
C ASN A 667 0.72 -3.18 22.25
N MET A 668 0.81 -4.34 21.60
CA MET A 668 0.45 -5.64 22.18
C MET A 668 1.32 -6.03 23.39
N CYS A 669 2.54 -5.48 23.50
CA CYS A 669 3.40 -5.63 24.68
C CYS A 669 3.11 -4.60 25.78
N GLY A 670 2.26 -3.60 25.53
CA GLY A 670 1.93 -2.51 26.45
C GLY A 670 2.80 -1.26 26.29
N TYR A 671 3.53 -1.14 25.18
CA TYR A 671 4.49 -0.07 24.93
C TYR A 671 3.95 0.90 23.87
N ASN A 672 3.11 1.85 24.31
CA ASN A 672 2.43 2.83 23.44
C ASN A 672 3.35 3.97 22.93
N LEU A 673 4.65 3.90 23.17
CA LEU A 673 5.59 5.01 22.97
C LEU A 673 6.13 5.11 21.54
N LEU A 674 5.89 4.13 20.66
CA LEU A 674 6.29 4.21 19.25
C LEU A 674 5.32 5.04 18.38
N ASN A 675 4.07 5.19 18.81
CA ASN A 675 3.06 5.99 18.08
C ASN A 675 3.20 7.50 18.33
N ARG A 676 4.05 7.92 19.28
CA ARG A 676 4.21 9.34 19.66
C ARG A 676 5.16 10.13 18.76
N SER A 677 5.69 9.55 17.68
CA SER A 677 6.45 10.31 16.68
C SER A 677 5.57 10.98 15.60
N LEU A 678 4.24 10.84 15.66
CA LEU A 678 3.30 11.44 14.71
C LEU A 678 2.63 12.74 15.23
N GLY A 679 3.33 13.55 16.02
CA GLY A 679 2.81 14.88 16.34
C GLY A 679 3.56 15.63 17.43
N GLY A 680 4.18 16.75 17.02
CA GLY A 680 4.48 17.89 17.89
C GLY A 680 5.88 17.93 18.50
N ILE A 681 6.75 18.72 17.86
CA ILE A 681 7.29 19.92 18.52
C ILE A 681 6.81 21.11 17.69
#